data_AF-A0A5J5UEI6-F1
#
_entry.id   AF-A0A5J5UEI6-F1
#
_cell.length_a   1.000
_cell.length_b   1.000
_cell.length_c   1.000
_cell.angle_alpha   90.00
_cell.angle_beta   90.00
_cell.angle_gamma   90.00
#
_symmetry.space_group_name_H-M   'P 1'
#
loop_
_entity.id
_entity.type
_entity.pdbx_description
1 polymer ?
#
loop_
_entity_poly.entity_id
_entity_poly.type
_entity_poly.pdbx_seq_one_letter_code
_entity_poly.pdbx_strand_id
1 'polypeptide(L)'
;MVRSKASSKKQQKKGIDFKKIKRKLGRKLPPPKNATNTEIKSKAIVLPEQSVATNKEGLAVSKKGLTLKELLQQTSHHNAKVRRDALMGIKDLVLNHPAELRLHRYAVIEKLRERISDDDKVVREALYQLFKSEIFPGCAEDNQGLLISLLMTYIFNAMTNLAIDIRLMAFKFFDLVVQYYPPCFSLYAEKILQSYEDILRKNQYYVEDKGKLRTTLSGLVRCLSLLPSKKPESEKGISGDRMIHAFEPDAPTANTGFSTIIKKLKELVLVLINCFQDFIPLLISMPQLDAQSFDCILSMLQSIDIAVRFFIYGTHEVAPESICNQTLSSPLSKKLLGAFPLYPKHHLSVKEDDRYFILNIVITEIFLHLRGWICPSANVFEKFLEFIENALLGTICCSTRSGKAAWEKHVSSLLPFIPKLASEVETCWQSRILESFTQTFKGCNPESSLKLACLSMIEEMLIPNGDKHYTEASDTVVLDFQTVWIRELPLLLMLLGDRQPSSSQVVLRLLLRLGQFSGSNSFLFWEYENTQFALSEFYSTCEEGNIYYGPFMRLPRDCQELSICCLYYFSNLSGLFLKSVALCCLCPQLEPFVSFRILEVLHAAYKAGHIQIADHISFFMTLLSRFKVFPENIDPVRESDVKVSNHGAFKSLTSVLCSYLSQMGDSSVVLQILDKAIIGLILLQPPLDNACTMLRVLIVLDSKPTRLSEQSIIALSNFLPGYLMDVVHCIPEDDVRTWRYYLLPCFFLFDRSSRILKLVLDVIGSFLTDSNLSLPSDTSTRYATDSLSRINATISLLLLMYKDIKVQKIISLFRTEVSSILQSIASLQSSEVKMTLEGRHRFQCSFEQLKVVTSTSPAG
;
A
#
# COMPACT_ATOMS: atom_id res chain seq x y z
N MET A 1 -56.69 -17.71 76.98
CA MET A 1 -57.33 -19.05 77.07
C MET A 1 -58.81 -18.92 76.71
N VAL A 2 -59.23 -19.13 75.45
CA VAL A 2 -60.65 -19.23 75.02
C VAL A 2 -60.69 -20.06 73.73
N ARG A 3 -60.83 -21.40 73.77
CA ARG A 3 -62.02 -22.27 73.96
C ARG A 3 -63.04 -22.23 72.80
N SER A 4 -63.03 -23.30 72.02
CA SER A 4 -64.05 -23.76 71.07
C SER A 4 -65.42 -23.96 71.72
N LYS A 5 -66.52 -23.81 70.96
CA LYS A 5 -67.78 -24.51 71.26
C LYS A 5 -68.62 -24.81 70.02
N ALA A 6 -69.09 -26.05 69.98
CA ALA A 6 -69.85 -26.74 68.94
C ALA A 6 -71.35 -26.40 68.94
N SER A 7 -72.08 -26.88 67.92
CA SER A 7 -73.54 -27.04 67.98
C SER A 7 -74.06 -28.19 67.09
N SER A 8 -74.36 -29.31 67.76
CA SER A 8 -75.50 -30.23 67.63
C SER A 8 -76.32 -30.36 66.33
N LYS A 9 -76.46 -31.62 65.90
CA LYS A 9 -77.54 -32.14 65.05
C LYS A 9 -78.91 -32.02 65.74
N LYS A 10 -79.94 -31.56 65.02
CA LYS A 10 -81.36 -31.79 65.34
C LYS A 10 -81.96 -32.77 64.33
N GLN A 11 -82.46 -33.90 64.82
CA GLN A 11 -83.30 -34.85 64.07
C GLN A 11 -84.67 -34.24 63.78
N GLN A 12 -85.18 -34.43 62.56
CA GLN A 12 -86.55 -34.09 62.17
C GLN A 12 -87.37 -35.33 61.82
N LYS A 13 -88.64 -35.25 62.22
CA LYS A 13 -89.70 -36.27 62.26
C LYS A 13 -90.09 -36.81 60.88
N LYS A 14 -90.47 -38.10 60.83
CA LYS A 14 -91.20 -38.76 59.72
C LYS A 14 -92.40 -37.91 59.27
N GLY A 15 -92.59 -37.70 57.96
CA GLY A 15 -93.71 -36.90 57.46
C GLY A 15 -94.00 -36.99 55.95
N ILE A 16 -95.08 -37.71 55.63
CA ILE A 16 -96.02 -37.58 54.49
C ILE A 16 -95.41 -37.67 53.07
N ASP A 17 -95.65 -38.81 52.39
CA ASP A 17 -95.09 -39.16 51.07
C ASP A 17 -95.59 -38.28 49.91
N PHE A 18 -96.76 -37.65 50.03
CA PHE A 18 -97.29 -36.78 48.97
C PHE A 18 -97.66 -35.39 49.50
N LYS A 19 -96.71 -34.47 49.43
CA LYS A 19 -97.00 -33.03 49.52
C LYS A 19 -97.48 -32.52 48.16
N LYS A 20 -98.72 -31.99 48.10
CA LYS A 20 -99.21 -31.15 46.99
C LYS A 20 -98.71 -29.73 47.21
N ILE A 21 -97.96 -29.17 46.24
CA ILE A 21 -97.50 -27.78 46.29
C ILE A 21 -98.72 -26.87 46.09
N LYS A 22 -98.90 -25.86 46.97
CA LYS A 22 -100.00 -24.89 46.84
C LYS A 22 -99.90 -24.15 45.50
N ARG A 23 -101.02 -24.06 44.77
CA ARG A 23 -101.13 -23.34 43.48
C ARG A 23 -100.78 -21.86 43.70
N LYS A 24 -99.72 -21.37 43.05
CA LYS A 24 -99.43 -19.94 42.95
C LYS A 24 -100.00 -19.42 41.63
N LEU A 25 -100.99 -18.54 41.71
CA LEU A 25 -101.61 -17.90 40.55
C LEU A 25 -100.55 -17.13 39.74
N GLY A 26 -100.57 -17.25 38.41
CA GLY A 26 -99.66 -16.55 37.48
C GLY A 26 -98.37 -17.26 37.06
N ARG A 27 -98.06 -18.46 37.59
CA ARG A 27 -96.92 -19.28 37.11
C ARG A 27 -97.40 -20.51 36.32
N LYS A 28 -96.70 -20.88 35.25
CA LYS A 28 -96.98 -22.11 34.47
C LYS A 28 -97.06 -23.31 35.43
N LEU A 29 -98.10 -24.13 35.29
CA LEU A 29 -98.28 -25.32 36.12
C LEU A 29 -97.05 -26.21 35.99
N PRO A 30 -96.48 -26.70 37.10
CA PRO A 30 -95.44 -27.71 37.02
C PRO A 30 -96.00 -28.96 36.33
N PRO A 31 -95.20 -29.64 35.50
CA PRO A 31 -95.62 -30.87 34.84
C PRO A 31 -96.09 -31.91 35.87
N PRO A 32 -97.03 -32.79 35.50
CA PRO A 32 -97.60 -33.76 36.44
C PRO A 32 -96.50 -34.68 37.00
N LYS A 33 -96.67 -35.19 38.23
CA LYS A 33 -95.60 -35.91 38.96
C LYS A 33 -95.09 -37.17 38.24
N ASN A 34 -95.83 -37.68 37.25
CA ASN A 34 -95.48 -38.82 36.39
C ASN A 34 -94.81 -38.41 35.06
N ALA A 35 -94.51 -37.12 34.84
CA ALA A 35 -93.83 -36.67 33.64
C ALA A 35 -92.33 -36.95 33.73
N THR A 36 -91.85 -37.86 32.88
CA THR A 36 -90.42 -38.10 32.69
C THR A 36 -89.79 -36.91 31.97
N ASN A 37 -88.81 -36.25 32.60
CA ASN A 37 -88.07 -35.17 31.95
C ASN A 37 -87.04 -35.78 30.97
N THR A 38 -87.21 -35.53 29.68
CA THR A 38 -86.33 -36.01 28.61
C THR A 38 -85.18 -35.06 28.27
N GLU A 39 -85.00 -33.95 29.01
CA GLU A 39 -83.86 -33.05 28.84
C GLU A 39 -82.58 -33.66 29.41
N ILE A 40 -81.87 -34.42 28.59
CA ILE A 40 -80.51 -34.91 28.90
C ILE A 40 -79.51 -33.86 28.44
N LYS A 41 -78.68 -33.34 29.36
CA LYS A 41 -77.56 -32.44 29.05
C LYS A 41 -76.24 -33.19 29.20
N SER A 42 -75.62 -33.54 28.08
CA SER A 42 -74.26 -34.08 28.03
C SER A 42 -73.25 -32.99 27.69
N LYS A 43 -72.17 -32.87 28.46
CA LYS A 43 -71.00 -32.04 28.12
C LYS A 43 -69.83 -32.95 27.74
N ALA A 44 -69.15 -32.61 26.65
CA ALA A 44 -67.95 -33.32 26.24
C ALA A 44 -66.80 -33.08 27.24
N ILE A 45 -66.07 -34.13 27.58
CA ILE A 45 -64.82 -34.02 28.35
C ILE A 45 -63.72 -33.63 27.35
N VAL A 46 -63.19 -32.42 27.47
CA VAL A 46 -62.02 -31.98 26.68
C VAL A 46 -60.77 -32.25 27.51
N LEU A 47 -60.01 -33.27 27.12
CA LEU A 47 -58.70 -33.55 27.70
C LEU A 47 -57.65 -32.65 27.03
N PRO A 48 -56.71 -32.05 27.79
CA PRO A 48 -55.60 -31.32 27.19
C PRO A 48 -54.72 -32.25 26.36
N GLU A 49 -54.40 -31.84 25.13
CA GLU A 49 -53.55 -32.61 24.22
C GLU A 49 -52.14 -32.75 24.80
N GLN A 50 -51.65 -33.99 24.91
CA GLN A 50 -50.28 -34.29 25.29
C GLN A 50 -49.41 -34.31 24.03
N SER A 51 -48.19 -33.76 24.06
CA SER A 51 -47.38 -33.55 22.84
C SER A 51 -46.90 -34.81 22.11
N VAL A 52 -47.21 -36.00 22.65
CA VAL A 52 -47.03 -37.30 22.00
C VAL A 52 -48.14 -37.57 20.96
N ALA A 53 -49.30 -36.93 21.11
CA ALA A 53 -50.47 -37.11 20.24
C ALA A 53 -50.53 -36.09 19.08
N THR A 54 -49.69 -35.05 19.07
CA THR A 54 -49.61 -34.09 17.97
C THR A 54 -48.75 -34.66 16.84
N ASN A 55 -49.30 -34.70 15.61
CA ASN A 55 -48.55 -35.15 14.45
C ASN A 55 -47.45 -34.12 14.13
N LYS A 56 -46.17 -34.53 14.26
CA LYS A 56 -44.98 -33.69 14.06
C LYS A 56 -44.30 -33.91 12.70
N GLU A 57 -44.93 -34.68 11.81
CA GLU A 57 -44.45 -34.92 10.45
C GLU A 57 -44.28 -33.59 9.69
N GLY A 58 -43.06 -33.31 9.23
CA GLY A 58 -42.71 -32.09 8.48
C GLY A 58 -42.34 -30.86 9.32
N LEU A 59 -42.41 -30.92 10.66
CA LEU A 59 -41.99 -29.81 11.54
C LEU A 59 -40.52 -29.96 11.95
N ALA A 60 -39.81 -28.84 12.02
CA ALA A 60 -38.44 -28.80 12.54
C ALA A 60 -38.42 -29.11 14.05
N VAL A 61 -37.60 -30.09 14.43
CA VAL A 61 -37.49 -30.56 15.82
C VAL A 61 -36.03 -30.66 16.25
N SER A 62 -35.80 -30.47 17.55
CA SER A 62 -34.51 -30.77 18.18
C SER A 62 -34.26 -32.27 18.27
N LYS A 63 -33.04 -32.70 18.62
CA LYS A 63 -32.69 -34.11 18.93
C LYS A 63 -33.62 -34.80 19.94
N LYS A 64 -34.31 -34.04 20.80
CA LYS A 64 -35.29 -34.55 21.77
C LYS A 64 -36.74 -34.55 21.26
N GLY A 65 -36.97 -34.30 19.97
CA GLY A 65 -38.30 -34.27 19.36
C GLY A 65 -39.16 -33.05 19.77
N LEU A 66 -38.53 -32.00 20.29
CA LEU A 66 -39.21 -30.76 20.70
C LEU A 66 -39.13 -29.71 19.59
N THR A 67 -40.26 -29.08 19.30
CA THR A 67 -40.42 -27.95 18.38
C THR A 67 -39.87 -26.66 18.98
N LEU A 68 -39.60 -25.65 18.15
CA LEU A 68 -39.13 -24.34 18.61
C LEU A 68 -40.08 -23.70 19.63
N LYS A 69 -41.40 -23.80 19.44
CA LYS A 69 -42.42 -23.26 20.36
C LYS A 69 -42.37 -23.94 21.74
N GLU A 70 -42.28 -25.27 21.77
CA GLU A 70 -42.15 -26.04 23.02
C GLU A 70 -40.87 -25.66 23.76
N LEU A 71 -39.75 -25.54 23.04
CA LEU A 71 -38.46 -25.16 23.61
C LEU A 71 -38.48 -23.73 24.16
N LEU A 72 -39.01 -22.75 23.42
CA LEU A 72 -39.15 -21.37 23.89
C LEU A 72 -40.00 -21.30 25.17
N GLN A 73 -41.07 -22.08 25.27
CA GLN A 73 -41.89 -22.13 26.48
C GLN A 73 -41.13 -22.72 27.69
N GLN A 74 -40.29 -23.73 27.47
CA GLN A 74 -39.47 -24.34 28.53
C GLN A 74 -38.38 -23.39 29.05
N THR A 75 -38.00 -22.36 28.29
CA THR A 75 -37.05 -21.35 28.78
C THR A 75 -37.57 -20.54 29.96
N SER A 76 -38.88 -20.48 30.18
CA SER A 76 -39.50 -19.78 31.32
C SER A 76 -39.80 -20.70 32.52
N HIS A 77 -39.36 -21.96 32.48
CA HIS A 77 -39.64 -22.93 33.54
C HIS A 77 -38.94 -22.57 34.86
N HIS A 78 -39.56 -22.87 36.01
CA HIS A 78 -39.02 -22.52 37.33
C HIS A 78 -37.68 -23.23 37.64
N ASN A 79 -37.46 -24.44 37.11
CA ASN A 79 -36.22 -25.20 37.27
C ASN A 79 -35.13 -24.76 36.27
N ALA A 80 -33.97 -24.32 36.77
CA ALA A 80 -32.83 -23.85 35.97
C ALA A 80 -32.26 -24.91 35.01
N LYS A 81 -32.24 -26.18 35.41
CA LYS A 81 -31.77 -27.28 34.54
C LYS A 81 -32.64 -27.41 33.29
N VAL A 82 -33.96 -27.29 33.47
CA VAL A 82 -34.93 -27.33 32.36
C VAL A 82 -34.73 -26.13 31.44
N ARG A 83 -34.56 -24.92 32.00
CA ARG A 83 -34.28 -23.72 31.20
C ARG A 83 -33.01 -23.86 30.37
N ARG A 84 -31.91 -24.32 30.99
CA ARG A 84 -30.63 -24.56 30.31
C ARG A 84 -30.75 -25.61 29.21
N ASP A 85 -31.39 -26.74 29.50
CA ASP A 85 -31.56 -27.82 28.52
C ASP A 85 -32.45 -27.37 27.36
N ALA A 86 -33.43 -26.48 27.60
CA ALA A 86 -34.21 -25.84 26.55
C ALA A 86 -33.35 -24.93 25.66
N LEU A 87 -32.46 -24.10 26.25
CA LEU A 87 -31.52 -23.28 25.46
C LEU A 87 -30.59 -24.14 24.59
N MET A 88 -30.10 -25.26 25.12
CA MET A 88 -29.30 -26.22 24.34
C MET A 88 -30.12 -26.90 23.25
N GLY A 89 -31.40 -27.19 23.51
CA GLY A 89 -32.33 -27.71 22.51
C GLY A 89 -32.60 -26.71 21.39
N ILE A 90 -32.71 -25.40 21.71
CA ILE A 90 -32.83 -24.33 20.70
C ILE A 90 -31.57 -24.26 19.86
N LYS A 91 -30.39 -24.31 20.50
CA LYS A 91 -29.09 -24.34 19.80
C LYS A 91 -29.04 -25.46 18.76
N ASP A 92 -29.38 -26.66 19.17
CA ASP A 92 -29.40 -27.85 18.30
C ASP A 92 -30.43 -27.75 17.17
N LEU A 93 -31.63 -27.24 17.46
CA LEU A 93 -32.67 -27.04 16.45
C LEU A 93 -32.23 -26.05 15.37
N VAL A 94 -31.65 -24.92 15.76
CA VAL A 94 -31.18 -23.89 14.83
C VAL A 94 -30.03 -24.39 13.95
N LEU A 95 -29.11 -25.19 14.50
CA LEU A 95 -28.02 -25.81 13.75
C LEU A 95 -28.53 -26.76 12.66
N ASN A 96 -29.54 -27.57 12.97
CA ASN A 96 -30.11 -28.54 12.02
C ASN A 96 -31.10 -27.90 11.04
N HIS A 97 -31.76 -26.81 11.45
CA HIS A 97 -32.82 -26.13 10.68
C HIS A 97 -32.63 -24.60 10.73
N PRO A 98 -31.60 -24.03 10.07
CA PRO A 98 -31.30 -22.59 10.16
C PRO A 98 -32.41 -21.68 9.61
N ALA A 99 -33.24 -22.19 8.69
CA ALA A 99 -34.39 -21.48 8.15
C ALA A 99 -35.44 -21.13 9.21
N GLU A 100 -35.61 -21.98 10.23
CA GLU A 100 -36.56 -21.74 11.33
C GLU A 100 -36.20 -20.50 12.15
N LEU A 101 -34.91 -20.27 12.40
CA LEU A 101 -34.46 -19.07 13.09
C LEU A 101 -34.79 -17.83 12.27
N ARG A 102 -34.58 -17.86 10.95
CA ARG A 102 -34.89 -16.71 10.07
C ARG A 102 -36.38 -16.38 10.07
N LEU A 103 -37.25 -17.41 10.04
CA LEU A 103 -38.71 -17.26 10.07
C LEU A 103 -39.23 -16.73 11.42
N HIS A 104 -38.62 -17.15 12.53
CA HIS A 104 -39.12 -16.88 13.88
C HIS A 104 -38.22 -15.98 14.73
N ARG A 105 -37.25 -15.27 14.13
CA ARG A 105 -36.21 -14.48 14.83
C ARG A 105 -36.75 -13.53 15.89
N TYR A 106 -37.83 -12.80 15.59
CA TYR A 106 -38.41 -11.83 16.52
C TYR A 106 -38.98 -12.54 17.74
N ALA A 107 -39.76 -13.62 17.56
CA ALA A 107 -40.34 -14.39 18.65
C ALA A 107 -39.26 -15.07 19.51
N VAL A 108 -38.19 -15.57 18.87
CA VAL A 108 -37.03 -16.15 19.56
C VAL A 108 -36.36 -15.10 20.44
N ILE A 109 -35.99 -13.94 19.87
CA ILE A 109 -35.33 -12.85 20.61
C ILE A 109 -36.23 -12.29 21.70
N GLU A 110 -37.53 -12.12 21.43
CA GLU A 110 -38.50 -11.58 22.38
C GLU A 110 -38.64 -12.44 23.63
N LYS A 111 -38.52 -13.76 23.50
CA LYS A 111 -38.54 -14.69 24.64
C LYS A 111 -37.19 -14.85 25.31
N LEU A 112 -36.13 -14.99 24.53
CA LEU A 112 -34.80 -15.24 25.06
C LEU A 112 -34.20 -14.03 25.80
N ARG A 113 -34.56 -12.79 25.42
CA ARG A 113 -34.11 -11.57 26.12
C ARG A 113 -34.47 -11.54 27.60
N GLU A 114 -35.57 -12.18 28.00
CA GLU A 114 -35.99 -12.25 29.41
C GLU A 114 -34.99 -13.03 30.28
N ARG A 115 -34.18 -13.91 29.67
CA ARG A 115 -33.20 -14.74 30.37
C ARG A 115 -31.84 -14.07 30.55
N ILE A 116 -31.64 -12.84 30.06
CA ILE A 116 -30.42 -12.07 30.29
C ILE A 116 -30.21 -11.82 31.80
N SER A 117 -31.30 -11.59 32.53
CA SER A 117 -31.31 -11.41 33.99
C SER A 117 -31.68 -12.66 34.77
N ASP A 118 -31.51 -13.87 34.20
CA ASP A 118 -31.81 -15.11 34.92
C ASP A 118 -30.95 -15.25 36.18
N ASP A 119 -31.49 -15.78 37.29
CA ASP A 119 -30.76 -15.90 38.55
C ASP A 119 -29.60 -16.91 38.46
N ASP A 120 -29.76 -17.95 37.64
CA ASP A 120 -28.77 -19.03 37.51
C ASP A 120 -27.64 -18.65 36.54
N LYS A 121 -26.40 -18.74 37.02
CA LYS A 121 -25.20 -18.40 36.23
C LYS A 121 -25.03 -19.27 34.98
N VAL A 122 -25.35 -20.56 35.07
CA VAL A 122 -25.16 -21.52 33.97
C VAL A 122 -26.18 -21.28 32.88
N VAL A 123 -27.43 -20.94 33.24
CA VAL A 123 -28.47 -20.52 32.28
C VAL A 123 -28.04 -19.26 31.53
N ARG A 124 -27.52 -18.24 32.24
CA ARG A 124 -27.02 -17.01 31.60
C ARG A 124 -25.86 -17.26 30.64
N GLU A 125 -24.91 -18.12 31.01
CA GLU A 125 -23.78 -18.46 30.12
C GLU A 125 -24.24 -19.27 28.90
N ALA A 126 -25.16 -20.23 29.08
CA ALA A 126 -25.74 -20.99 27.96
C ALA A 126 -26.48 -20.05 26.98
N LEU A 127 -27.21 -19.06 27.50
CA LEU A 127 -27.86 -18.04 26.69
C LEU A 127 -26.83 -17.20 25.92
N TYR A 128 -25.78 -16.74 26.59
CA TYR A 128 -24.72 -15.95 25.96
C TYR A 128 -24.06 -16.70 24.79
N GLN A 129 -23.72 -17.97 25.01
CA GLN A 129 -23.16 -18.82 23.95
C GLN A 129 -24.13 -19.03 22.79
N LEU A 130 -25.43 -19.22 23.07
CA LEU A 130 -26.46 -19.34 22.03
C LEU A 130 -26.54 -18.06 21.17
N PHE A 131 -26.52 -16.88 21.79
CA PHE A 131 -26.51 -15.60 21.06
C PHE A 131 -25.25 -15.44 20.19
N LYS A 132 -24.08 -15.76 20.77
CA LYS A 132 -22.79 -15.61 20.10
C LYS A 132 -22.61 -16.56 18.92
N SER A 133 -23.00 -17.83 19.08
CA SER A 133 -22.73 -18.87 18.08
C SER A 133 -23.81 -19.01 17.02
N GLU A 134 -25.08 -18.82 17.37
CA GLU A 134 -26.19 -19.15 16.45
C GLU A 134 -27.06 -17.93 16.11
N ILE A 135 -27.56 -17.19 17.11
CA ILE A 135 -28.61 -16.18 16.88
C ILE A 135 -28.09 -14.99 16.08
N PHE A 136 -26.99 -14.35 16.51
CA PHE A 136 -26.46 -13.21 15.79
C PHE A 136 -25.97 -13.58 14.38
N PRO A 137 -25.14 -14.63 14.18
CA PRO A 137 -24.77 -15.07 12.83
C PRO A 137 -25.97 -15.40 11.94
N GLY A 138 -27.03 -16.01 12.48
CA GLY A 138 -28.23 -16.36 11.74
C GLY A 138 -29.13 -15.19 11.31
N CYS A 139 -28.92 -13.98 11.86
CA CYS A 139 -29.75 -12.79 11.61
C CYS A 139 -29.04 -11.66 10.81
N ALA A 140 -27.86 -11.91 10.25
CA ALA A 140 -26.94 -10.87 9.75
C ALA A 140 -27.50 -9.97 8.61
N GLU A 141 -28.42 -10.46 7.79
CA GLU A 141 -28.88 -9.79 6.57
C GLU A 141 -30.12 -8.88 6.77
N ASP A 142 -30.63 -8.77 7.99
CA ASP A 142 -31.99 -8.24 8.25
C ASP A 142 -32.03 -7.11 9.29
N ASN A 143 -32.88 -6.09 9.08
CA ASN A 143 -33.31 -5.01 10.00
C ASN A 143 -32.76 -5.06 11.45
N GLN A 144 -31.44 -4.91 11.60
CA GLN A 144 -30.72 -5.22 12.83
C GLN A 144 -31.11 -4.28 13.97
N GLY A 145 -31.37 -3.01 13.66
CA GLY A 145 -31.73 -1.98 14.64
C GLY A 145 -32.97 -2.33 15.48
N LEU A 146 -34.01 -2.91 14.88
CA LEU A 146 -35.23 -3.33 15.59
C LEU A 146 -34.93 -4.46 16.58
N LEU A 147 -34.17 -5.48 16.17
CA LEU A 147 -33.79 -6.59 17.03
C LEU A 147 -32.94 -6.11 18.21
N ILE A 148 -31.98 -5.23 17.95
CA ILE A 148 -31.12 -4.68 18.99
C ILE A 148 -31.93 -3.82 19.96
N SER A 149 -32.89 -3.01 19.50
CA SER A 149 -33.74 -2.22 20.39
C SER A 149 -34.48 -3.08 21.43
N LEU A 150 -34.97 -4.26 21.02
CA LEU A 150 -35.67 -5.21 21.91
C LEU A 150 -34.74 -5.81 22.98
N LEU A 151 -33.48 -6.04 22.63
CA LEU A 151 -32.46 -6.57 23.55
C LEU A 151 -31.96 -5.51 24.53
N MET A 152 -31.73 -4.29 24.04
CA MET A 152 -31.12 -3.21 24.83
C MET A 152 -31.93 -2.86 26.08
N THR A 153 -33.26 -2.91 26.03
CA THR A 153 -34.10 -2.68 27.23
C THR A 153 -33.80 -3.66 28.36
N TYR A 154 -33.63 -4.94 28.04
CA TYR A 154 -33.33 -6.00 29.01
C TYR A 154 -31.87 -5.94 29.47
N ILE A 155 -30.95 -5.59 28.56
CA ILE A 155 -29.55 -5.37 28.89
C ILE A 155 -29.42 -4.21 29.89
N PHE A 156 -30.07 -3.07 29.65
CA PHE A 156 -30.03 -1.94 30.59
C PHE A 156 -30.62 -2.30 31.95
N ASN A 157 -31.76 -2.99 31.98
CA ASN A 157 -32.33 -3.49 33.23
C ASN A 157 -31.37 -4.42 33.98
N ALA A 158 -30.66 -5.30 33.25
CA ALA A 158 -29.66 -6.19 33.81
C ALA A 158 -28.40 -5.45 34.30
N MET A 159 -27.97 -4.37 33.62
CA MET A 159 -26.84 -3.52 34.02
C MET A 159 -27.10 -2.79 35.35
N THR A 160 -28.36 -2.53 35.69
CA THR A 160 -28.79 -1.91 36.94
C THR A 160 -29.21 -2.92 38.03
N ASN A 161 -29.07 -4.22 37.77
CA ASN A 161 -29.48 -5.26 38.72
C ASN A 161 -28.67 -5.20 40.03
N LEU A 162 -29.27 -5.55 41.16
CA LEU A 162 -28.59 -5.58 42.46
C LEU A 162 -27.46 -6.62 42.51
N ALA A 163 -27.60 -7.74 41.80
CA ALA A 163 -26.61 -8.80 41.75
C ALA A 163 -25.48 -8.48 40.76
N ILE A 164 -24.26 -8.38 41.27
CA ILE A 164 -23.07 -7.99 40.51
C ILE A 164 -22.79 -8.92 39.31
N ASP A 165 -23.01 -10.23 39.48
CA ASP A 165 -22.77 -11.22 38.43
C ASP A 165 -23.80 -11.15 37.29
N ILE A 166 -25.00 -10.61 37.55
CA ILE A 166 -25.99 -10.33 36.51
C ILE A 166 -25.57 -9.10 35.73
N ARG A 167 -25.14 -8.02 36.42
CA ARG A 167 -24.63 -6.80 35.77
C ARG A 167 -23.46 -7.10 34.84
N LEU A 168 -22.48 -7.87 35.30
CA LEU A 168 -21.30 -8.24 34.49
C LEU A 168 -21.66 -9.06 33.26
N MET A 169 -22.62 -9.96 33.38
CA MET A 169 -23.13 -10.70 32.23
C MET A 169 -23.84 -9.75 31.25
N ALA A 170 -24.57 -8.75 31.73
CA ALA A 170 -25.20 -7.73 30.89
C ALA A 170 -24.15 -6.95 30.07
N PHE A 171 -23.01 -6.58 30.66
CA PHE A 171 -21.91 -5.97 29.92
C PHE A 171 -21.32 -6.90 28.86
N LYS A 172 -21.22 -8.21 29.11
CA LYS A 172 -20.81 -9.19 28.08
C LYS A 172 -21.83 -9.28 26.93
N PHE A 173 -23.12 -9.32 27.24
CA PHE A 173 -24.18 -9.31 26.23
C PHE A 173 -24.16 -8.02 25.40
N PHE A 174 -23.98 -6.88 26.05
CA PHE A 174 -23.85 -5.60 25.37
C PHE A 174 -22.61 -5.57 24.48
N ASP A 175 -21.47 -6.05 24.97
CA ASP A 175 -20.24 -6.13 24.19
C ASP A 175 -20.40 -6.99 22.92
N LEU A 176 -21.16 -8.08 23.03
CA LEU A 176 -21.53 -8.92 21.89
C LEU A 176 -22.46 -8.19 20.91
N VAL A 177 -23.41 -7.39 21.41
CA VAL A 177 -24.26 -6.53 20.58
C VAL A 177 -23.43 -5.50 19.83
N VAL A 178 -22.45 -4.86 20.47
CA VAL A 178 -21.56 -3.87 19.84
C VAL A 178 -20.72 -4.50 18.73
N GLN A 179 -20.23 -5.73 18.92
CA GLN A 179 -19.49 -6.46 17.89
C GLN A 179 -20.34 -6.78 16.66
N TYR A 180 -21.65 -6.97 16.85
CA TYR A 180 -22.57 -7.34 15.77
C TYR A 180 -23.25 -6.14 15.10
N TYR A 181 -23.59 -5.11 15.88
CA TYR A 181 -24.24 -3.88 15.42
C TYR A 181 -23.58 -2.64 16.08
N PRO A 182 -22.39 -2.22 15.59
CA PRO A 182 -21.64 -1.08 16.16
C PRO A 182 -22.44 0.22 16.35
N PRO A 183 -23.41 0.60 15.47
CA PRO A 183 -24.22 1.80 15.66
C PRO A 183 -25.05 1.82 16.96
N CYS A 184 -25.21 0.69 17.66
CA CYS A 184 -25.91 0.67 18.95
C CYS A 184 -25.28 1.61 19.99
N PHE A 185 -23.95 1.79 19.95
CA PHE A 185 -23.27 2.61 20.93
C PHE A 185 -23.68 4.09 20.79
N SER A 186 -23.66 4.63 19.58
CA SER A 186 -24.08 6.02 19.32
C SER A 186 -25.55 6.26 19.66
N LEU A 187 -26.42 5.27 19.42
CA LEU A 187 -27.86 5.38 19.72
C LEU A 187 -28.18 5.46 21.22
N TYR A 188 -27.36 4.84 22.08
CA TYR A 188 -27.61 4.78 23.52
C TYR A 188 -26.43 5.27 24.37
N ALA A 189 -25.55 6.09 23.80
CA ALA A 189 -24.26 6.46 24.39
C ALA A 189 -24.38 6.98 25.82
N GLU A 190 -25.33 7.88 26.09
CA GLU A 190 -25.54 8.43 27.44
C GLU A 190 -25.82 7.35 28.49
N LYS A 191 -26.77 6.44 28.21
CA LYS A 191 -27.13 5.35 29.15
C LYS A 191 -26.02 4.33 29.31
N ILE A 192 -25.29 4.04 28.23
CA ILE A 192 -24.16 3.11 28.24
C ILE A 192 -23.02 3.68 29.09
N LEU A 193 -22.63 4.93 28.84
CA LEU A 193 -21.57 5.61 29.60
C LEU A 193 -21.95 5.74 31.08
N GLN A 194 -23.20 6.07 31.40
CA GLN A 194 -23.67 6.08 32.80
C GLN A 194 -23.58 4.69 33.44
N SER A 195 -23.95 3.63 32.72
CA SER A 195 -23.89 2.26 33.24
C SER A 195 -22.44 1.84 33.55
N TYR A 196 -21.50 2.21 32.67
CA TYR A 196 -20.07 2.01 32.91
C TYR A 196 -19.54 2.84 34.09
N GLU A 197 -20.00 4.08 34.22
CA GLU A 197 -19.67 4.92 35.37
C GLU A 197 -20.13 4.28 36.68
N ASP A 198 -21.36 3.78 36.73
CA ASP A 198 -21.98 3.19 37.92
C ASP A 198 -21.33 1.88 38.37
N ILE A 199 -20.83 1.07 37.42
CA ILE A 199 -20.10 -0.17 37.76
C ILE A 199 -18.69 0.16 38.24
N LEU A 200 -18.01 1.11 37.60
CA LEU A 200 -16.64 1.51 37.95
C LEU A 200 -16.57 2.29 39.27
N ARG A 201 -17.59 3.09 39.61
CA ARG A 201 -17.60 3.80 40.90
C ARG A 201 -17.67 2.85 42.10
N LYS A 202 -18.14 1.62 41.92
CA LYS A 202 -18.22 0.56 42.95
C LYS A 202 -16.98 -0.35 42.95
N ASN A 203 -15.85 0.11 42.42
CA ASN A 203 -14.64 -0.68 42.14
C ASN A 203 -13.95 -1.34 43.34
N GLN A 204 -14.27 -0.97 44.59
CA GLN A 204 -13.66 -1.59 45.78
C GLN A 204 -13.85 -3.12 45.82
N TYR A 205 -14.94 -3.66 45.26
CA TYR A 205 -15.17 -5.12 45.17
C TYR A 205 -14.39 -5.80 44.04
N TYR A 206 -13.94 -5.05 43.03
CA TYR A 206 -13.33 -5.57 41.80
C TYR A 206 -11.81 -5.65 41.86
N VAL A 207 -11.20 -5.01 42.85
CA VAL A 207 -9.78 -5.18 43.16
C VAL A 207 -9.47 -6.63 43.57
N GLU A 208 -10.45 -7.35 44.14
CA GLU A 208 -10.32 -8.76 44.52
C GLU A 208 -10.49 -9.74 43.34
N ASP A 209 -11.32 -9.43 42.34
CA ASP A 209 -11.52 -10.23 41.11
C ASP A 209 -11.18 -9.41 39.84
N LYS A 210 -9.88 -9.28 39.60
CA LYS A 210 -9.30 -8.48 38.51
C LYS A 210 -9.74 -8.94 37.12
N GLY A 211 -10.07 -10.23 36.95
CA GLY A 211 -10.54 -10.78 35.67
C GLY A 211 -11.91 -10.23 35.22
N LYS A 212 -12.82 -10.03 36.17
CA LYS A 212 -14.14 -9.41 35.91
C LYS A 212 -14.01 -7.94 35.51
N LEU A 213 -13.13 -7.20 36.20
CA LEU A 213 -12.86 -5.80 35.89
C LEU A 213 -12.27 -5.64 34.50
N ARG A 214 -11.24 -6.45 34.17
CA ARG A 214 -10.60 -6.46 32.84
C ARG A 214 -11.62 -6.63 31.73
N THR A 215 -12.52 -7.59 31.86
CA THR A 215 -13.55 -7.87 30.83
C THR A 215 -14.46 -6.67 30.63
N THR A 216 -14.88 -6.02 31.72
CA THR A 216 -15.73 -4.83 31.67
C THR A 216 -15.00 -3.65 31.01
N LEU A 217 -13.76 -3.38 31.41
CA LEU A 217 -12.94 -2.31 30.82
C LEU A 217 -12.62 -2.55 29.34
N SER A 218 -12.35 -3.79 28.94
CA SER A 218 -12.12 -4.13 27.53
C SER A 218 -13.34 -3.85 26.65
N GLY A 219 -14.56 -4.10 27.17
CA GLY A 219 -15.80 -3.71 26.50
C GLY A 219 -15.97 -2.19 26.41
N LEU A 220 -15.57 -1.45 27.46
CA LEU A 220 -15.58 0.01 27.43
C LEU A 220 -14.62 0.57 26.36
N VAL A 221 -13.38 0.07 26.29
CA VAL A 221 -12.41 0.47 25.26
C VAL A 221 -13.00 0.24 23.87
N ARG A 222 -13.63 -0.90 23.62
CA ARG A 222 -14.29 -1.19 22.33
C ARG A 222 -15.39 -0.18 22.01
N CYS A 223 -16.23 0.17 23.00
CA CYS A 223 -17.30 1.14 22.82
C CYS A 223 -16.75 2.53 22.50
N LEU A 224 -15.77 3.00 23.27
CA LEU A 224 -15.16 4.32 23.05
C LEU A 224 -14.42 4.38 21.72
N SER A 225 -13.83 3.27 21.26
CA SER A 225 -13.15 3.18 19.96
C SER A 225 -14.09 3.39 18.75
N LEU A 226 -15.42 3.35 18.95
CA LEU A 226 -16.42 3.69 17.93
C LEU A 226 -16.69 5.21 17.83
N LEU A 227 -16.15 6.01 18.75
CA LEU A 227 -16.23 7.47 18.67
C LEU A 227 -15.30 7.99 17.57
N PRO A 228 -15.71 9.04 16.83
CA PRO A 228 -14.86 9.64 15.81
C PRO A 228 -13.61 10.27 16.43
N SER A 229 -12.43 9.93 15.89
CA SER A 229 -11.14 10.45 16.36
C SER A 229 -10.29 11.12 15.28
N LYS A 230 -10.68 11.05 14.00
CA LYS A 230 -10.04 11.72 12.86
C LYS A 230 -11.14 12.21 11.90
N LYS A 231 -10.96 13.38 11.28
CA LYS A 231 -11.85 13.81 10.19
C LYS A 231 -11.64 12.87 8.99
N PRO A 232 -12.68 12.52 8.21
CA PRO A 232 -12.46 11.96 6.89
C PRO A 232 -11.65 12.99 6.09
N GLU A 233 -10.46 12.60 5.65
CA GLU A 233 -9.73 13.37 4.65
C GLU A 233 -10.68 13.55 3.47
N SER A 234 -10.94 14.81 3.08
CA SER A 234 -11.81 15.09 1.96
C SER A 234 -11.19 14.45 0.72
N GLU A 235 -11.78 13.34 0.27
CA GLU A 235 -11.56 12.78 -1.06
C GLU A 235 -11.87 13.89 -2.07
N LYS A 236 -10.81 14.53 -2.56
CA LYS A 236 -10.88 15.37 -3.74
C LYS A 236 -11.15 14.45 -4.93
N GLY A 237 -12.44 14.31 -5.25
CA GLY A 237 -12.94 14.17 -6.61
C GLY A 237 -13.12 12.75 -7.13
N ILE A 238 -14.35 12.24 -7.07
CA ILE A 238 -15.10 11.80 -8.25
C ILE A 238 -16.55 12.26 -8.08
N SER A 239 -16.94 13.29 -8.83
CA SER A 239 -18.33 13.69 -9.01
C SER A 239 -19.00 12.77 -10.02
N GLY A 240 -20.07 12.11 -9.59
CA GLY A 240 -20.97 11.25 -10.39
C GLY A 240 -21.36 10.07 -9.50
N ASP A 241 -22.52 10.03 -8.86
CA ASP A 241 -23.85 10.14 -9.45
C ASP A 241 -24.83 10.52 -8.33
N ARG A 242 -25.45 11.71 -8.42
CA ARG A 242 -26.44 12.17 -7.44
C ARG A 242 -27.81 11.70 -7.92
N MET A 243 -28.21 10.50 -7.54
CA MET A 243 -29.59 10.04 -7.71
C MET A 243 -30.45 10.61 -6.57
N ILE A 244 -31.30 11.56 -6.94
CA ILE A 244 -32.25 12.26 -6.07
C ILE A 244 -33.46 11.35 -5.80
N HIS A 245 -34.00 11.46 -4.58
CA HIS A 245 -35.29 10.97 -4.06
C HIS A 245 -35.28 9.69 -3.22
N ALA A 246 -35.12 9.86 -1.91
CA ALA A 246 -35.96 9.18 -0.93
C ALA A 246 -36.11 10.08 0.31
N PHE A 247 -37.34 10.22 0.80
CA PHE A 247 -37.76 10.95 2.00
C PHE A 247 -36.73 10.83 3.15
N GLU A 248 -36.13 11.96 3.55
CA GLU A 248 -35.47 12.11 4.86
C GLU A 248 -36.59 12.28 5.91
N PRO A 249 -36.77 11.36 6.86
CA PRO A 249 -37.48 11.68 8.08
C PRO A 249 -36.57 12.58 8.93
N ASP A 250 -37.12 13.70 9.41
CA ASP A 250 -36.46 14.70 10.26
C ASP A 250 -35.39 14.11 11.19
N ALA A 251 -34.11 14.25 10.80
CA ALA A 251 -32.99 13.87 11.63
C ALA A 251 -32.93 14.83 12.84
N PRO A 252 -32.94 14.34 14.09
CA PRO A 252 -32.72 15.19 15.24
C PRO A 252 -31.34 15.82 15.12
N THR A 253 -31.26 17.15 15.27
CA THR A 253 -30.05 17.97 15.28
C THR A 253 -28.83 17.21 15.83
N ALA A 254 -27.92 16.78 14.96
CA ALA A 254 -26.73 15.99 15.33
C ALA A 254 -25.88 16.62 16.46
N ASN A 255 -25.94 17.94 16.60
CA ASN A 255 -25.18 18.71 17.59
C ASN A 255 -25.64 18.49 19.05
N THR A 256 -26.89 18.12 19.31
CA THR A 256 -27.37 17.93 20.70
C THR A 256 -26.91 16.61 21.32
N GLY A 257 -26.79 15.54 20.51
CA GLY A 257 -26.27 14.25 20.99
C GLY A 257 -24.79 14.32 21.36
N PHE A 258 -24.02 15.06 20.58
CA PHE A 258 -22.57 15.21 20.76
C PHE A 258 -22.21 15.89 22.09
N SER A 259 -22.90 16.98 22.44
CA SER A 259 -22.69 17.70 23.70
C SER A 259 -22.99 16.85 24.94
N THR A 260 -24.07 16.05 24.89
CA THR A 260 -24.46 15.14 25.96
C THR A 260 -23.42 14.03 26.16
N ILE A 261 -22.90 13.46 25.06
CA ILE A 261 -21.82 12.46 25.10
C ILE A 261 -20.55 13.06 25.73
N ILE A 262 -20.14 14.26 25.32
CA ILE A 262 -18.98 14.94 25.91
C ILE A 262 -19.16 15.08 27.42
N LYS A 263 -20.32 15.57 27.90
CA LYS A 263 -20.57 15.75 29.34
C LYS A 263 -20.42 14.44 30.11
N LYS A 264 -21.05 13.36 29.63
CA LYS A 264 -20.99 12.04 30.27
C LYS A 264 -19.59 11.44 30.24
N LEU A 265 -18.86 11.65 29.14
CA LEU A 265 -17.50 11.17 29.01
C LEU A 265 -16.54 11.89 29.97
N LYS A 266 -16.75 13.19 30.26
CA LYS A 266 -15.99 13.91 31.29
C LYS A 266 -16.17 13.28 32.67
N GLU A 267 -17.41 12.95 33.05
CA GLU A 267 -17.74 12.27 34.32
C GLU A 267 -17.04 10.90 34.39
N LEU A 268 -17.11 10.13 33.30
CA LEU A 268 -16.46 8.82 33.21
C LEU A 268 -14.93 8.90 33.31
N VAL A 269 -14.29 9.87 32.65
CA VAL A 269 -12.83 10.08 32.72
C VAL A 269 -12.39 10.37 34.17
N LEU A 270 -13.16 11.15 34.94
CA LEU A 270 -12.86 11.38 36.36
C LEU A 270 -12.93 10.08 37.18
N VAL A 271 -13.93 9.23 36.90
CA VAL A 271 -14.03 7.92 37.55
C VAL A 271 -12.83 7.06 37.18
N LEU A 272 -12.47 6.96 35.89
CA LEU A 272 -11.31 6.20 35.42
C LEU A 272 -9.99 6.68 36.05
N ILE A 273 -9.78 7.99 36.19
CA ILE A 273 -8.59 8.54 36.87
C ILE A 273 -8.56 8.11 38.34
N ASN A 274 -9.69 8.17 39.05
CA ASN A 274 -9.76 7.72 40.43
C ASN A 274 -9.49 6.21 40.55
N CYS A 275 -10.07 5.40 39.65
CA CYS A 275 -9.79 3.97 39.62
C CYS A 275 -8.30 3.70 39.34
N PHE A 276 -7.68 4.42 38.41
CA PHE A 276 -6.24 4.33 38.19
C PHE A 276 -5.42 4.66 39.44
N GLN A 277 -5.82 5.68 40.22
CA GLN A 277 -5.16 6.00 41.50
C GLN A 277 -5.28 4.87 42.53
N ASP A 278 -6.40 4.15 42.58
CA ASP A 278 -6.59 3.01 43.49
C ASP A 278 -5.59 1.87 43.17
N PHE A 279 -5.10 1.77 41.93
CA PHE A 279 -4.05 0.81 41.55
C PHE A 279 -2.64 1.27 41.92
N ILE A 280 -2.38 2.56 42.14
CA ILE A 280 -1.02 3.06 42.45
C ILE A 280 -0.44 2.43 43.73
N PRO A 281 -1.14 2.38 44.87
CA PRO A 281 -0.64 1.68 46.07
C PRO A 281 -0.37 0.20 45.82
N LEU A 282 -1.20 -0.46 45.00
CA LEU A 282 -1.02 -1.87 44.63
C LEU A 282 0.27 -2.07 43.82
N LEU A 283 0.54 -1.21 42.84
CA LEU A 283 1.78 -1.21 42.06
C LEU A 283 3.02 -1.03 42.95
N ILE A 284 2.92 -0.17 43.97
CA ILE A 284 4.01 0.09 44.92
C ILE A 284 4.26 -1.12 45.82
N SER A 285 3.21 -1.87 46.17
CA SER A 285 3.31 -3.03 47.07
C SER A 285 3.73 -4.34 46.39
N MET A 286 3.56 -4.46 45.07
CA MET A 286 3.79 -5.71 44.34
C MET A 286 5.24 -5.84 43.84
N PRO A 287 5.89 -7.00 44.03
CA PRO A 287 7.24 -7.24 43.52
C PRO A 287 7.30 -7.36 41.99
N GLN A 288 6.22 -7.84 41.33
CA GLN A 288 6.05 -7.87 39.88
C GLN A 288 4.59 -7.57 39.52
N LEU A 289 4.36 -6.89 38.39
CA LEU A 289 3.01 -6.60 37.91
C LEU A 289 2.38 -7.88 37.35
N ASP A 290 1.20 -8.28 37.83
CA ASP A 290 0.47 -9.41 37.24
C ASP A 290 -0.25 -9.01 35.93
N ALA A 291 -0.51 -9.98 35.05
CA ALA A 291 -1.10 -9.73 33.74
C ALA A 291 -2.50 -9.09 33.83
N GLN A 292 -3.30 -9.46 34.82
CA GLN A 292 -4.67 -8.95 34.96
C GLN A 292 -4.67 -7.48 35.42
N SER A 293 -3.80 -7.12 36.37
CA SER A 293 -3.60 -5.72 36.77
C SER A 293 -3.09 -4.87 35.61
N PHE A 294 -2.10 -5.37 34.86
CA PHE A 294 -1.61 -4.69 33.66
C PHE A 294 -2.72 -4.43 32.64
N ASP A 295 -3.50 -5.46 32.27
CA ASP A 295 -4.60 -5.33 31.32
C ASP A 295 -5.66 -4.32 31.80
N CYS A 296 -5.96 -4.29 33.10
CA CYS A 296 -6.89 -3.32 33.68
C CYS A 296 -6.35 -1.89 33.56
N ILE A 297 -5.11 -1.65 33.99
CA ILE A 297 -4.49 -0.32 33.93
C ILE A 297 -4.40 0.16 32.49
N LEU A 298 -3.93 -0.69 31.58
CA LEU A 298 -3.85 -0.38 30.16
C LEU A 298 -5.22 -0.01 29.59
N SER A 299 -6.26 -0.78 29.90
CA SER A 299 -7.62 -0.51 29.41
C SER A 299 -8.19 0.81 29.97
N MET A 300 -7.86 1.16 31.22
CA MET A 300 -8.24 2.45 31.81
C MET A 300 -7.53 3.61 31.10
N LEU A 301 -6.22 3.51 30.90
CA LEU A 301 -5.44 4.52 30.19
C LEU A 301 -5.90 4.68 28.73
N GLN A 302 -6.13 3.59 28.01
CA GLN A 302 -6.68 3.62 26.64
C GLN A 302 -8.06 4.28 26.59
N SER A 303 -8.92 4.00 27.57
CA SER A 303 -10.25 4.65 27.66
C SER A 303 -10.12 6.16 27.87
N ILE A 304 -9.16 6.59 28.70
CA ILE A 304 -8.86 8.02 28.92
C ILE A 304 -8.30 8.65 27.63
N ASP A 305 -7.35 7.99 26.97
CA ASP A 305 -6.75 8.47 25.73
C ASP A 305 -7.79 8.67 24.62
N ILE A 306 -8.63 7.66 24.36
CA ILE A 306 -9.70 7.75 23.36
C ILE A 306 -10.65 8.91 23.69
N ALA A 307 -11.00 9.09 24.97
CA ALA A 307 -11.84 10.19 25.40
C ALA A 307 -11.19 11.55 25.17
N VAL A 308 -9.89 11.69 25.46
CA VAL A 308 -9.12 12.91 25.20
C VAL A 308 -9.09 13.24 23.70
N ARG A 309 -8.80 12.25 22.84
CA ARG A 309 -8.82 12.43 21.39
C ARG A 309 -10.20 12.85 20.87
N PHE A 310 -11.27 12.25 21.41
CA PHE A 310 -12.65 12.65 21.09
C PHE A 310 -12.96 14.09 21.53
N PHE A 311 -12.47 14.53 22.70
CA PHE A 311 -12.62 15.92 23.12
C PHE A 311 -11.93 16.87 22.14
N ILE A 312 -10.71 16.55 21.70
CA ILE A 312 -9.96 17.37 20.73
C ILE A 312 -10.73 17.47 19.41
N TYR A 313 -11.26 16.36 18.91
CA TYR A 313 -12.14 16.33 17.74
C TYR A 313 -13.34 17.28 17.91
N GLY A 314 -14.01 17.23 19.06
CA GLY A 314 -15.17 18.06 19.37
C GLY A 314 -14.90 19.56 19.53
N THR A 315 -13.69 19.97 19.91
CA THR A 315 -13.32 21.40 20.03
C THR A 315 -13.24 22.15 18.70
N HIS A 316 -13.23 21.45 17.57
CA HIS A 316 -13.26 22.07 16.24
C HIS A 316 -14.68 22.28 15.70
N GLU A 317 -15.72 21.67 16.31
CA GLU A 317 -17.13 21.84 15.94
C GLU A 317 -17.90 22.75 16.92
N VAL A 318 -17.41 22.90 18.14
CA VAL A 318 -18.01 23.72 19.20
C VAL A 318 -16.96 24.71 19.71
N ALA A 319 -17.36 25.97 19.93
CA ALA A 319 -16.45 27.06 20.31
C ALA A 319 -15.47 26.65 21.45
N PRO A 320 -14.15 26.95 21.29
CA PRO A 320 -13.06 26.42 22.13
C PRO A 320 -13.19 26.74 23.61
N GLU A 321 -13.93 27.79 23.97
CA GLU A 321 -14.08 28.26 25.35
C GLU A 321 -15.03 27.41 26.21
N SER A 322 -15.85 26.53 25.63
CA SER A 322 -16.92 25.84 26.38
C SER A 322 -16.59 24.41 26.85
N ILE A 323 -15.52 23.79 26.34
CA ILE A 323 -15.24 22.36 26.58
C ILE A 323 -14.15 22.15 27.64
N CYS A 324 -13.15 23.03 27.76
CA CYS A 324 -12.07 22.91 28.75
C CYS A 324 -12.39 23.69 30.04
N ASN A 325 -13.35 23.20 30.82
CA ASN A 325 -13.54 23.67 32.20
C ASN A 325 -12.43 23.13 33.11
N GLN A 326 -11.99 23.95 34.06
CA GLN A 326 -11.02 23.67 35.14
C GLN A 326 -11.21 22.30 35.84
N THR A 327 -12.39 21.69 35.72
CA THR A 327 -12.81 20.41 36.30
C THR A 327 -11.96 19.20 35.88
N LEU A 328 -11.49 19.12 34.62
CA LEU A 328 -10.67 17.99 34.15
C LEU A 328 -9.16 18.24 34.29
N SER A 329 -8.74 19.50 34.14
CA SER A 329 -7.32 19.89 34.13
C SER A 329 -6.63 19.57 35.46
N SER A 330 -7.25 19.84 36.61
CA SER A 330 -6.63 19.55 37.91
C SER A 330 -6.50 18.05 38.23
N PRO A 331 -7.52 17.18 38.00
CA PRO A 331 -7.36 15.75 38.20
C PRO A 331 -6.38 15.09 37.23
N LEU A 332 -6.40 15.45 35.94
CA LEU A 332 -5.46 14.94 34.95
C LEU A 332 -4.02 15.32 35.32
N SER A 333 -3.76 16.59 35.64
CA SER A 333 -2.41 17.04 36.00
C SER A 333 -1.92 16.46 37.33
N LYS A 334 -2.71 16.51 38.41
CA LYS A 334 -2.23 16.10 39.75
C LYS A 334 -2.26 14.60 39.98
N LYS A 335 -3.27 13.89 39.48
CA LYS A 335 -3.46 12.45 39.76
C LYS A 335 -2.81 11.60 38.67
N LEU A 336 -3.12 11.83 37.40
CA LEU A 336 -2.60 11.02 36.30
C LEU A 336 -1.15 11.37 35.97
N LEU A 337 -0.88 12.62 35.59
CA LEU A 337 0.47 13.07 35.22
C LEU A 337 1.40 13.15 36.44
N GLY A 338 0.88 13.47 37.62
CA GLY A 338 1.66 13.45 38.86
C GLY A 338 2.15 12.07 39.29
N ALA A 339 1.52 10.99 38.81
CA ALA A 339 1.96 9.61 39.05
C ALA A 339 3.07 9.16 38.09
N PHE A 340 3.38 9.98 37.07
CA PHE A 340 4.40 9.66 36.08
C PHE A 340 5.82 10.01 36.58
N PRO A 341 6.83 9.20 36.23
CA PRO A 341 6.75 7.87 35.59
C PRO A 341 6.44 6.77 36.61
N LEU A 342 5.80 5.69 36.13
CA LEU A 342 5.55 4.49 36.93
C LEU A 342 6.86 3.69 37.04
N TYR A 343 7.49 3.69 38.21
CA TYR A 343 8.70 2.91 38.52
C TYR A 343 8.42 1.77 39.53
N PRO A 344 9.06 0.59 39.37
CA PRO A 344 9.10 -0.40 40.44
C PRO A 344 10.04 0.08 41.56
N LYS A 345 9.56 0.17 42.81
CA LYS A 345 10.39 0.62 43.95
C LYS A 345 11.48 -0.37 44.38
N HIS A 346 11.41 -1.63 43.95
CA HIS A 346 12.37 -2.66 44.30
C HIS A 346 13.38 -2.87 43.16
N HIS A 347 14.51 -2.17 43.24
CA HIS A 347 15.68 -2.43 42.39
C HIS A 347 16.27 -3.81 42.69
N LEU A 348 15.84 -4.86 41.98
CA LEU A 348 16.54 -6.14 41.95
C LEU A 348 16.55 -6.71 40.52
N SER A 349 17.65 -6.42 39.83
CA SER A 349 18.08 -6.97 38.54
C SER A 349 17.19 -6.68 37.33
N VAL A 350 17.87 -6.20 36.29
CA VAL A 350 17.38 -5.88 34.95
C VAL A 350 16.75 -7.13 34.29
N LYS A 351 15.48 -7.35 34.61
CA LYS A 351 14.46 -7.87 33.69
C LYS A 351 13.29 -6.91 33.82
N GLU A 352 13.49 -5.70 33.29
CA GLU A 352 12.48 -4.65 33.25
C GLU A 352 11.23 -5.23 32.58
N ASP A 353 10.12 -5.22 33.31
CA ASP A 353 8.84 -5.71 32.81
C ASP A 353 8.38 -4.73 31.72
N ASP A 354 8.44 -5.16 30.44
CA ASP A 354 7.99 -4.41 29.25
C ASP A 354 6.64 -3.71 29.46
N ARG A 355 5.82 -4.25 30.37
CA ARG A 355 4.54 -3.69 30.81
C ARG A 355 4.65 -2.27 31.37
N TYR A 356 5.62 -1.95 32.23
CA TYR A 356 5.75 -0.58 32.76
C TYR A 356 6.13 0.42 31.67
N PHE A 357 7.00 0.00 30.74
CA PHE A 357 7.33 0.79 29.56
C PHE A 357 6.08 1.11 28.73
N ILE A 358 5.25 0.10 28.42
CA ILE A 358 4.00 0.27 27.68
C ILE A 358 3.05 1.25 28.40
N LEU A 359 2.88 1.11 29.72
CA LEU A 359 2.02 2.01 30.49
C LEU A 359 2.52 3.46 30.45
N ASN A 360 3.84 3.67 30.62
CA ASN A 360 4.45 5.00 30.55
C ASN A 360 4.35 5.62 29.14
N ILE A 361 4.42 4.82 28.07
CA ILE A 361 4.16 5.30 26.69
C ILE A 361 2.74 5.83 26.57
N VAL A 362 1.72 5.08 27.02
CA VAL A 362 0.32 5.53 26.91
C VAL A 362 0.07 6.79 27.76
N ILE A 363 0.67 6.89 28.96
CA ILE A 363 0.58 8.12 29.76
C ILE A 363 1.23 9.30 29.03
N THR A 364 2.36 9.07 28.36
CA THR A 364 3.07 10.09 27.56
C THR A 364 2.25 10.51 26.35
N GLU A 365 1.58 9.58 25.67
CA GLU A 365 0.66 9.88 24.56
C GLU A 365 -0.51 10.74 25.03
N ILE A 366 -1.14 10.40 26.16
CA ILE A 366 -2.20 11.22 26.78
C ILE A 366 -1.68 12.62 27.11
N PHE A 367 -0.46 12.71 27.66
CA PHE A 367 0.18 14.00 27.97
C PHE A 367 0.37 14.86 26.71
N LEU A 368 0.92 14.29 25.63
CA LEU A 368 1.19 14.99 24.39
C LEU A 368 -0.08 15.50 23.70
N HIS A 369 -1.16 14.72 23.72
CA HIS A 369 -2.48 15.17 23.26
C HIS A 369 -3.03 16.34 24.09
N LEU A 370 -2.79 16.33 25.40
CA LEU A 370 -3.26 17.37 26.33
C LEU A 370 -2.36 18.61 26.38
N ARG A 371 -1.17 18.60 25.76
CA ARG A 371 -0.19 19.69 25.86
C ARG A 371 -0.73 21.06 25.46
N GLY A 372 -1.63 21.11 24.48
CA GLY A 372 -2.30 22.35 24.08
C GLY A 372 -3.29 22.90 25.13
N TRP A 373 -3.71 22.07 26.10
CA TRP A 373 -4.78 22.36 27.06
C TRP A 373 -4.30 22.39 28.51
N ILE A 374 -3.14 21.80 28.81
CA ILE A 374 -2.57 21.71 30.16
C ILE A 374 -1.16 22.30 30.14
N CYS A 375 -0.88 23.21 31.06
CA CYS A 375 0.47 23.68 31.36
C CYS A 375 1.00 22.95 32.60
N PRO A 376 1.74 21.83 32.47
CA PRO A 376 2.37 21.18 33.62
C PRO A 376 3.42 22.09 34.27
N SER A 377 3.84 21.77 35.49
CA SER A 377 5.03 22.41 36.08
C SER A 377 6.28 21.98 35.31
N ALA A 378 7.30 22.85 35.26
CA ALA A 378 8.55 22.59 34.52
C ALA A 378 9.18 21.23 34.87
N ASN A 379 9.24 20.88 36.16
CA ASN A 379 9.78 19.59 36.63
C ASN A 379 8.99 18.38 36.11
N VAL A 380 7.65 18.48 36.00
CA VAL A 380 6.85 17.38 35.43
C VAL A 380 7.12 17.28 33.93
N PHE A 381 7.22 18.41 33.24
CA PHE A 381 7.51 18.43 31.81
C PHE A 381 8.88 17.83 31.48
N GLU A 382 9.93 18.21 32.22
CA GLU A 382 11.28 17.66 32.05
C GLU A 382 11.32 16.13 32.18
N LYS A 383 10.57 15.55 33.13
CA LYS A 383 10.47 14.09 33.26
C LYS A 383 9.87 13.41 32.03
N PHE A 384 8.89 14.04 31.39
CA PHE A 384 8.33 13.53 30.13
C PHE A 384 9.33 13.64 28.99
N LEU A 385 10.09 14.74 28.89
CA LEU A 385 11.12 14.89 27.87
C LEU A 385 12.25 13.86 28.06
N GLU A 386 12.71 13.65 29.28
CA GLU A 386 13.71 12.63 29.64
C GLU A 386 13.21 11.22 29.28
N PHE A 387 11.94 10.92 29.55
CA PHE A 387 11.35 9.64 29.16
C PHE A 387 11.24 9.48 27.64
N ILE A 388 10.82 10.52 26.91
CA ILE A 388 10.70 10.49 25.43
C ILE A 388 12.06 10.22 24.81
N GLU A 389 13.11 10.93 25.25
CA GLU A 389 14.48 10.69 24.79
C GLU A 389 14.92 9.24 25.04
N ASN A 390 14.78 8.74 26.27
CA ASN A 390 15.14 7.37 26.62
C ASN A 390 14.30 6.32 25.87
N ALA A 391 13.01 6.59 25.65
CA ALA A 391 12.13 5.74 24.88
C ALA A 391 12.55 5.68 23.40
N LEU A 392 12.92 6.81 22.80
CA LEU A 392 13.46 6.87 21.43
C LEU A 392 14.79 6.12 21.31
N LEU A 393 15.70 6.28 22.28
CA LEU A 393 16.99 5.58 22.31
C LEU A 393 16.86 4.07 22.58
N GLY A 394 15.69 3.61 23.05
CA GLY A 394 15.45 2.21 23.37
C GLY A 394 16.18 1.72 24.62
N THR A 395 16.68 2.62 25.46
CA THR A 395 17.47 2.29 26.67
C THR A 395 16.65 1.55 27.74
N ILE A 396 15.32 1.66 27.71
CA ILE A 396 14.39 1.15 28.75
C ILE A 396 13.84 -0.27 28.47
N CYS A 397 13.89 -0.77 27.24
CA CYS A 397 13.14 -2.00 26.85
C CYS A 397 13.98 -3.02 26.03
N CYS A 398 15.18 -2.67 25.59
CA CYS A 398 15.88 -3.42 24.53
C CYS A 398 16.76 -4.61 24.97
N SER A 399 16.60 -5.17 26.18
CA SER A 399 17.43 -6.32 26.59
C SER A 399 16.97 -7.68 26.01
N THR A 400 15.73 -7.78 25.48
CA THR A 400 15.17 -9.04 24.95
C THR A 400 14.55 -8.88 23.56
N ARG A 401 14.45 -9.98 22.79
CA ARG A 401 13.85 -10.00 21.44
C ARG A 401 12.35 -9.63 21.46
N SER A 402 11.62 -9.98 22.52
CA SER A 402 10.22 -9.56 22.71
C SER A 402 10.11 -8.08 23.05
N GLY A 403 11.02 -7.56 23.89
CA GLY A 403 11.09 -6.15 24.24
C GLY A 403 11.33 -5.26 23.02
N LYS A 404 12.20 -5.67 22.09
CA LYS A 404 12.42 -4.93 20.84
C LYS A 404 11.16 -4.79 19.97
N ALA A 405 10.38 -5.86 19.82
CA ALA A 405 9.13 -5.82 19.05
C ALA A 405 8.05 -4.95 19.74
N ALA A 406 7.96 -5.01 21.07
CA ALA A 406 7.09 -4.14 21.84
C ALA A 406 7.52 -2.67 21.72
N TRP A 407 8.82 -2.40 21.82
CA TRP A 407 9.42 -1.08 21.64
C TRP A 407 9.07 -0.48 20.27
N GLU A 408 9.31 -1.19 19.16
CA GLU A 408 8.99 -0.69 17.80
C GLU A 408 7.51 -0.32 17.66
N LYS A 409 6.62 -1.17 18.17
CA LYS A 409 5.17 -0.95 18.10
C LYS A 409 4.73 0.28 18.90
N HIS A 410 5.24 0.43 20.12
CA HIS A 410 4.77 1.46 21.05
C HIS A 410 5.43 2.82 20.81
N VAL A 411 6.72 2.88 20.47
CA VAL A 411 7.40 4.16 20.15
C VAL A 411 6.81 4.82 18.90
N SER A 412 6.32 4.04 17.94
CA SER A 412 5.65 4.57 16.75
C SER A 412 4.46 5.50 17.07
N SER A 413 3.83 5.35 18.25
CA SER A 413 2.75 6.24 18.70
C SER A 413 3.22 7.63 19.13
N LEU A 414 4.49 7.78 19.54
CA LEU A 414 5.07 9.04 19.98
C LEU A 414 5.59 9.88 18.81
N LEU A 415 5.98 9.25 17.71
CA LEU A 415 6.60 9.92 16.55
C LEU A 415 5.78 11.09 15.97
N PRO A 416 4.44 10.99 15.81
CA PRO A 416 3.58 12.09 15.33
C PRO A 416 3.70 13.41 16.10
N PHE A 417 4.17 13.37 17.35
CA PHE A 417 4.30 14.55 18.19
C PHE A 417 5.68 15.20 18.10
N ILE A 418 6.68 14.51 17.55
CA ILE A 418 8.08 14.96 17.54
C ILE A 418 8.27 16.27 16.76
N PRO A 419 7.71 16.48 15.55
CA PRO A 419 7.88 17.73 14.82
C PRO A 419 7.39 18.95 15.62
N LYS A 420 6.19 18.85 16.20
CA LYS A 420 5.61 19.90 17.05
C LYS A 420 6.41 20.07 18.34
N LEU A 421 6.82 18.97 18.98
CA LEU A 421 7.60 19.00 20.22
C LEU A 421 8.92 19.72 20.02
N ALA A 422 9.67 19.38 18.97
CA ALA A 422 10.95 19.99 18.62
C ALA A 422 10.84 21.49 18.32
N SER A 423 9.68 21.96 17.83
CA SER A 423 9.45 23.39 17.58
C SER A 423 9.08 24.23 18.81
N GLU A 424 8.67 23.58 19.91
CA GLU A 424 8.10 24.25 21.10
C GLU A 424 9.01 24.17 22.35
N VAL A 425 10.07 23.36 22.34
CA VAL A 425 10.98 23.18 23.49
C VAL A 425 12.20 24.10 23.40
N GLU A 426 12.86 24.31 24.54
CA GLU A 426 14.14 25.00 24.60
C GLU A 426 15.23 24.29 23.78
N THR A 427 16.23 25.04 23.31
CA THR A 427 17.28 24.55 22.40
C THR A 427 18.05 23.34 22.91
N CYS A 428 18.26 23.23 24.23
CA CYS A 428 18.95 22.08 24.85
C CYS A 428 18.14 20.77 24.78
N TRP A 429 16.81 20.86 24.88
CA TRP A 429 15.92 19.70 24.74
C TRP A 429 15.63 19.41 23.28
N GLN A 430 15.57 20.44 22.43
CA GLN A 430 15.43 20.29 20.99
C GLN A 430 16.56 19.42 20.42
N SER A 431 17.82 19.70 20.76
CA SER A 431 18.96 18.92 20.29
C SER A 431 18.90 17.46 20.76
N ARG A 432 18.60 17.20 22.04
CA ARG A 432 18.48 15.84 22.61
C ARG A 432 17.36 15.02 21.97
N ILE A 433 16.21 15.63 21.72
CA ILE A 433 15.06 14.95 21.10
C ILE A 433 15.35 14.65 19.62
N LEU A 434 15.91 15.61 18.89
CA LEU A 434 16.27 15.40 17.49
C LEU A 434 17.41 14.39 17.33
N GLU A 435 18.38 14.40 18.25
CA GLU A 435 19.46 13.42 18.27
C GLU A 435 18.93 12.01 18.55
N SER A 436 18.13 11.84 19.61
CA SER A 436 17.52 10.55 19.93
C SER A 436 16.62 10.04 18.79
N PHE A 437 15.78 10.89 18.20
CA PHE A 437 14.99 10.55 17.01
C PHE A 437 15.88 10.14 15.82
N THR A 438 16.97 10.86 15.57
CA THR A 438 17.91 10.54 14.48
C THR A 438 18.60 9.21 14.72
N GLN A 439 18.99 8.91 15.96
CA GLN A 439 19.57 7.62 16.32
C GLN A 439 18.55 6.49 16.16
N THR A 440 17.29 6.69 16.56
CA THR A 440 16.19 5.74 16.30
C THR A 440 16.03 5.48 14.81
N PHE A 441 15.98 6.55 14.00
CA PHE A 441 15.86 6.44 12.55
C PHE A 441 17.02 5.66 11.94
N LYS A 442 18.27 5.91 12.34
CA LYS A 442 19.45 5.18 11.83
C LYS A 442 19.49 3.72 12.29
N GLY A 443 19.14 3.45 13.55
CA GLY A 443 19.29 2.13 14.17
C GLY A 443 18.14 1.15 13.96
N CYS A 444 16.94 1.62 13.56
CA CYS A 444 15.79 0.73 13.32
C CYS A 444 15.95 -0.07 12.02
N ASN A 445 15.31 -1.26 11.98
CA ASN A 445 15.33 -2.11 10.79
C ASN A 445 14.73 -1.35 9.60
N PRO A 446 15.41 -1.27 8.43
CA PRO A 446 14.90 -0.64 7.21
C PRO A 446 13.47 -1.04 6.84
N GLU A 447 13.08 -2.28 7.12
CA GLU A 447 11.77 -2.86 6.78
C GLU A 447 10.71 -2.67 7.87
N SER A 448 11.06 -2.03 9.00
CA SER A 448 10.16 -1.87 10.14
C SER A 448 9.11 -0.78 9.92
N SER A 449 7.93 -0.97 10.52
CA SER A 449 6.89 0.07 10.59
C SER A 449 7.40 1.36 11.27
N LEU A 450 8.33 1.23 12.22
CA LEU A 450 8.97 2.36 12.89
C LEU A 450 9.80 3.20 11.90
N LYS A 451 10.57 2.57 11.00
CA LYS A 451 11.34 3.28 9.95
C LYS A 451 10.43 4.11 9.05
N LEU A 452 9.29 3.54 8.64
CA LEU A 452 8.30 4.24 7.80
C LEU A 452 7.65 5.41 8.56
N ALA A 453 7.32 5.23 9.83
CA ALA A 453 6.80 6.30 10.67
C ALA A 453 7.83 7.43 10.85
N CYS A 454 9.12 7.11 11.05
CA CYS A 454 10.20 8.10 11.06
C CYS A 454 10.28 8.87 9.73
N LEU A 455 10.21 8.19 8.57
CA LEU A 455 10.23 8.85 7.27
C LEU A 455 9.07 9.85 7.09
N SER A 456 7.87 9.49 7.54
CA SER A 456 6.72 10.41 7.52
C SER A 456 6.95 11.66 8.37
N MET A 457 7.65 11.53 9.51
CA MET A 457 7.96 12.68 10.38
C MET A 457 9.11 13.52 9.83
N ILE A 458 10.12 12.87 9.24
CA ILE A 458 11.20 13.55 8.52
C ILE A 458 10.62 14.37 7.38
N GLU A 459 9.66 13.83 6.63
CA GLU A 459 8.95 14.56 5.59
C GLU A 459 8.27 15.84 6.14
N GLU A 460 7.52 15.74 7.24
CA GLU A 460 6.87 16.90 7.86
C GLU A 460 7.86 17.97 8.33
N MET A 461 9.03 17.56 8.84
CA MET A 461 10.08 18.46 9.33
C MET A 461 10.97 19.03 8.21
N LEU A 462 11.06 18.37 7.06
CA LEU A 462 11.80 18.86 5.89
C LEU A 462 10.91 19.70 4.96
N ILE A 463 9.63 19.37 4.86
CA ILE A 463 8.66 19.98 3.95
C ILE A 463 7.42 20.41 4.75
N PRO A 464 7.40 21.63 5.32
CA PRO A 464 6.27 22.11 6.10
C PRO A 464 5.03 22.26 5.22
N ASN A 465 3.92 21.60 5.56
CA ASN A 465 2.64 21.71 4.87
C ASN A 465 1.91 23.03 5.21
N GLY A 466 2.38 24.18 4.70
CA GLY A 466 1.69 25.47 4.81
C GLY A 466 2.60 26.71 4.78
N ASP A 467 1.97 27.88 4.61
CA ASP A 467 2.48 29.27 4.37
C ASP A 467 3.48 29.85 5.40
N LYS A 468 4.28 29.01 6.04
CA LYS A 468 5.46 29.46 6.79
C LYS A 468 6.58 29.65 5.76
N HIS A 469 6.71 30.87 5.26
CA HIS A 469 7.95 31.29 4.60
C HIS A 469 9.13 30.85 5.47
N TYR A 470 10.02 30.03 4.90
CA TYR A 470 11.32 29.71 5.49
C TYR A 470 11.95 31.04 5.91
N THR A 471 11.97 31.33 7.20
CA THR A 471 12.72 32.46 7.70
C THR A 471 14.16 31.95 7.78
N GLU A 472 15.08 32.53 7.00
CA GLU A 472 16.50 32.14 6.89
C GLU A 472 17.25 32.06 8.25
N ALA A 473 16.62 32.45 9.35
CA ALA A 473 17.06 32.26 10.71
C ALA A 473 16.65 30.89 11.29
N SER A 474 16.83 29.79 10.56
CA SER A 474 16.71 28.44 11.15
C SER A 474 17.87 28.20 12.12
N ASP A 475 17.56 27.75 13.35
CA ASP A 475 18.55 27.27 14.32
C ASP A 475 19.53 26.30 13.63
N THR A 476 20.83 26.61 13.68
CA THR A 476 21.90 25.79 13.09
C THR A 476 21.83 24.31 13.51
N VAL A 477 21.37 24.08 14.74
CA VAL A 477 21.16 22.75 15.32
C VAL A 477 20.17 21.90 14.51
N VAL A 478 19.08 22.47 14.02
CA VAL A 478 18.05 21.70 13.28
C VAL A 478 18.56 21.34 11.89
N LEU A 479 19.32 22.24 11.25
CA LEU A 479 19.91 22.01 9.93
C LEU A 479 20.88 20.82 9.91
N ASP A 480 21.65 20.62 10.99
CA ASP A 480 22.57 19.48 11.10
C ASP A 480 21.82 18.14 11.05
N PHE A 481 20.69 18.02 11.76
CA PHE A 481 19.87 16.80 11.72
C PHE A 481 19.18 16.60 10.37
N GLN A 482 18.64 17.67 9.78
CA GLN A 482 18.03 17.61 8.44
C GLN A 482 19.03 17.12 7.38
N THR A 483 20.27 17.61 7.44
CA THR A 483 21.37 17.17 6.57
C THR A 483 21.63 15.68 6.70
N VAL A 484 21.72 15.19 7.94
CA VAL A 484 21.89 13.77 8.23
C VAL A 484 20.75 12.96 7.62
N TRP A 485 19.50 13.39 7.77
CA TRP A 485 18.36 12.64 7.23
C TRP A 485 18.38 12.56 5.70
N ILE A 486 18.67 13.68 5.00
CA ILE A 486 18.75 13.71 3.53
C ILE A 486 19.83 12.75 3.02
N ARG A 487 21.02 12.77 3.62
CA ARG A 487 22.15 11.90 3.23
C ARG A 487 21.87 10.41 3.44
N GLU A 488 21.01 10.06 4.39
CA GLU A 488 20.64 8.67 4.68
C GLU A 488 19.59 8.10 3.71
N LEU A 489 18.82 8.93 3.01
CA LEU A 489 17.75 8.45 2.10
C LEU A 489 18.28 7.59 0.94
N PRO A 490 19.32 7.98 0.20
CA PRO A 490 19.90 7.13 -0.86
C PRO A 490 20.49 5.83 -0.30
N LEU A 491 21.16 5.89 0.86
CA LEU A 491 21.74 4.71 1.52
C LEU A 491 20.63 3.72 1.94
N LEU A 492 19.50 4.24 2.43
CA LEU A 492 18.34 3.43 2.76
C LEU A 492 17.74 2.74 1.53
N LEU A 493 17.68 3.42 0.37
CA LEU A 493 17.24 2.79 -0.88
C LEU A 493 18.16 1.64 -1.30
N MET A 494 19.47 1.80 -1.14
CA MET A 494 20.44 0.74 -1.42
C MET A 494 20.24 -0.46 -0.49
N LEU A 495 19.99 -0.22 0.80
CA LEU A 495 19.76 -1.27 1.80
C LEU A 495 18.44 -2.04 1.59
N LEU A 496 17.36 -1.33 1.21
CA LEU A 496 16.05 -1.94 0.97
C LEU A 496 16.05 -2.85 -0.26
N GLY A 497 16.82 -2.49 -1.29
CA GLY A 497 16.96 -3.32 -2.48
C GLY A 497 15.62 -3.60 -3.16
N ASP A 498 15.39 -4.87 -3.49
CA ASP A 498 14.16 -5.43 -4.07
C ASP A 498 13.26 -6.15 -3.05
N ARG A 499 13.65 -6.19 -1.78
CA ARG A 499 12.98 -6.99 -0.74
C ARG A 499 11.59 -6.47 -0.39
N GLN A 500 11.44 -5.15 -0.34
CA GLN A 500 10.20 -4.50 0.07
C GLN A 500 9.91 -3.23 -0.76
N PRO A 501 9.31 -3.38 -1.95
CA PRO A 501 9.07 -2.26 -2.86
C PRO A 501 8.25 -1.11 -2.28
N SER A 502 7.30 -1.39 -1.38
CA SER A 502 6.47 -0.37 -0.73
C SER A 502 7.30 0.61 0.10
N SER A 503 8.34 0.13 0.78
CA SER A 503 9.23 0.95 1.59
C SER A 503 10.14 1.81 0.72
N SER A 504 10.68 1.22 -0.36
CA SER A 504 11.45 1.97 -1.37
C SER A 504 10.59 3.06 -2.03
N GLN A 505 9.30 2.79 -2.26
CA GLN A 505 8.35 3.76 -2.80
C GLN A 505 8.19 4.98 -1.89
N VAL A 506 8.10 4.80 -0.57
CA VAL A 506 8.00 5.91 0.39
C VAL A 506 9.26 6.78 0.35
N VAL A 507 10.44 6.16 0.34
CA VAL A 507 11.72 6.91 0.27
C VAL A 507 11.85 7.68 -1.05
N LEU A 508 11.48 7.06 -2.18
CA LEU A 508 11.50 7.72 -3.49
C LEU A 508 10.48 8.87 -3.58
N ARG A 509 9.29 8.74 -2.99
CA ARG A 509 8.31 9.84 -2.90
C ARG A 509 8.85 11.00 -2.07
N LEU A 510 9.54 10.72 -0.97
CA LEU A 510 10.18 11.76 -0.15
C LEU A 510 11.29 12.46 -0.94
N LEU A 511 12.19 11.73 -1.60
CA LEU A 511 13.22 12.32 -2.47
C LEU A 511 12.63 13.18 -3.59
N LEU A 512 11.52 12.72 -4.21
CA LEU A 512 10.83 13.49 -5.24
C LEU A 512 10.24 14.79 -4.69
N ARG A 513 9.57 14.72 -3.53
CA ARG A 513 9.01 15.90 -2.87
C ARG A 513 10.08 16.87 -2.40
N LEU A 514 11.22 16.38 -1.94
CA LEU A 514 12.38 17.23 -1.59
C LEU A 514 12.89 18.00 -2.81
N GLY A 515 13.06 17.33 -3.95
CA GLY A 515 13.46 17.99 -5.20
C GLY A 515 12.42 18.99 -5.72
N GLN A 516 11.13 18.71 -5.52
CA GLN A 516 10.05 19.66 -5.85
C GLN A 516 10.05 20.90 -4.95
N PHE A 517 10.39 20.71 -3.67
CA PHE A 517 10.40 21.76 -2.68
C PHE A 517 11.66 22.62 -2.72
N SER A 518 12.78 22.08 -3.21
CA SER A 518 14.08 22.75 -3.27
C SER A 518 14.12 23.84 -4.36
N GLY A 519 13.32 24.89 -4.18
CA GLY A 519 13.43 26.17 -4.88
C GLY A 519 14.63 26.98 -4.36
N SER A 520 15.21 27.79 -5.24
CA SER A 520 16.56 28.36 -5.13
C SER A 520 16.98 28.91 -3.75
N ASN A 521 18.21 28.53 -3.34
CA ASN A 521 19.06 29.09 -2.27
C ASN A 521 18.87 28.64 -0.81
N SER A 522 18.25 27.50 -0.52
CA SER A 522 18.32 26.91 0.82
C SER A 522 19.57 26.02 1.01
N PHE A 523 20.08 25.89 2.23
CA PHE A 523 21.17 24.96 2.55
C PHE A 523 20.80 23.50 2.21
N LEU A 524 19.53 23.12 2.42
CA LEU A 524 19.01 21.78 2.12
C LEU A 524 19.01 21.45 0.63
N PHE A 525 18.95 22.45 -0.25
CA PHE A 525 19.09 22.25 -1.69
C PHE A 525 20.43 21.62 -2.04
N TRP A 526 21.54 22.11 -1.47
CA TRP A 526 22.86 21.54 -1.74
C TRP A 526 23.01 20.10 -1.22
N GLU A 527 22.41 19.81 -0.08
CA GLU A 527 22.39 18.45 0.46
C GLU A 527 21.56 17.50 -0.40
N TYR A 528 20.43 17.98 -0.95
CA TYR A 528 19.67 17.24 -1.95
C TYR A 528 20.50 17.01 -3.22
N GLU A 529 21.14 18.03 -3.78
CA GLU A 529 21.99 17.90 -4.97
C GLU A 529 23.10 16.86 -4.77
N ASN A 530 23.70 16.81 -3.57
CA ASN A 530 24.74 15.84 -3.23
C ASN A 530 24.24 14.39 -3.14
N THR A 531 22.93 14.16 -3.01
CA THR A 531 22.38 12.78 -3.01
C THR A 531 22.66 12.04 -4.32
N GLN A 532 22.91 12.75 -5.43
CA GLN A 532 23.21 12.17 -6.73
C GLN A 532 24.42 11.21 -6.72
N PHE A 533 25.41 11.46 -5.85
CA PHE A 533 26.60 10.61 -5.76
C PHE A 533 26.25 9.23 -5.19
N ALA A 534 25.47 9.18 -4.12
CA ALA A 534 25.00 7.93 -3.55
C ALA A 534 23.94 7.25 -4.43
N LEU A 535 23.06 8.04 -5.08
CA LEU A 535 22.09 7.53 -6.04
C LEU A 535 22.74 6.98 -7.32
N SER A 536 23.98 7.34 -7.63
CA SER A 536 24.69 6.74 -8.77
C SER A 536 24.80 5.22 -8.63
N GLU A 537 25.11 4.71 -7.44
CA GLU A 537 25.19 3.26 -7.20
C GLU A 537 23.81 2.57 -7.27
N PHE A 538 22.73 3.32 -7.03
CA PHE A 538 21.36 2.81 -7.10
C PHE A 538 20.94 2.43 -8.53
N TYR A 539 21.48 3.12 -9.54
CA TYR A 539 21.26 2.78 -10.95
C TYR A 539 22.29 1.75 -11.44
N SER A 540 23.59 2.08 -11.41
CA SER A 540 24.67 1.16 -11.75
C SER A 540 26.06 1.65 -11.34
N THR A 541 27.01 0.73 -11.23
CA THR A 541 28.44 1.01 -11.08
C THR A 541 29.24 0.28 -12.16
N CYS A 542 30.47 0.75 -12.42
CA CYS A 542 31.36 0.16 -13.41
C CYS A 542 32.74 0.00 -12.82
N GLU A 543 33.17 -1.24 -12.60
CA GLU A 543 34.51 -1.58 -12.10
C GLU A 543 35.19 -2.51 -13.11
N GLU A 544 36.43 -2.19 -13.48
CA GLU A 544 37.25 -3.02 -14.39
C GLU A 544 36.56 -3.39 -15.73
N GLY A 545 35.65 -2.54 -16.21
CA GLY A 545 34.90 -2.76 -17.45
C GLY A 545 33.61 -3.59 -17.31
N ASN A 546 33.37 -4.17 -16.14
CA ASN A 546 32.12 -4.85 -15.81
C ASN A 546 31.09 -3.87 -15.25
N ILE A 547 29.83 -4.02 -15.68
CA ILE A 547 28.70 -3.20 -15.24
C ILE A 547 27.95 -3.97 -14.17
N TYR A 548 27.83 -3.37 -12.98
CA TYR A 548 27.00 -3.87 -11.89
C TYR A 548 25.74 -3.03 -11.80
N TYR A 549 24.58 -3.66 -11.94
CA TYR A 549 23.31 -2.95 -11.90
C TYR A 549 22.79 -2.84 -10.47
N GLY A 550 22.38 -1.64 -10.08
CA GLY A 550 21.85 -1.35 -8.75
C GLY A 550 20.39 -1.81 -8.58
N PRO A 551 19.82 -1.59 -7.37
CA PRO A 551 18.46 -2.02 -7.03
C PRO A 551 17.35 -1.50 -7.95
N PHE A 552 17.53 -0.34 -8.59
CA PHE A 552 16.57 0.24 -9.53
C PHE A 552 16.02 -0.78 -10.54
N MET A 553 16.89 -1.66 -11.04
CA MET A 553 16.55 -2.67 -12.05
C MET A 553 15.50 -3.69 -11.60
N ARG A 554 15.46 -4.00 -10.31
CA ARG A 554 14.60 -5.05 -9.74
C ARG A 554 13.32 -4.50 -9.11
N LEU A 555 13.19 -3.18 -9.04
CA LEU A 555 12.01 -2.53 -8.45
C LEU A 555 10.80 -2.55 -9.39
N PRO A 556 9.57 -2.53 -8.87
CA PRO A 556 8.36 -2.37 -9.66
C PRO A 556 8.31 -1.04 -10.42
N ARG A 557 7.50 -1.00 -11.49
CA ARG A 557 7.36 0.16 -12.39
C ARG A 557 7.03 1.46 -11.66
N ASP A 558 6.14 1.44 -10.66
CA ASP A 558 5.77 2.65 -9.92
C ASP A 558 6.96 3.25 -9.16
N CYS A 559 7.85 2.41 -8.63
CA CYS A 559 9.08 2.86 -7.98
C CYS A 559 10.09 3.37 -9.01
N GLN A 560 10.23 2.66 -10.14
CA GLN A 560 11.10 3.11 -11.22
C GLN A 560 10.66 4.48 -11.76
N GLU A 561 9.36 4.70 -11.98
CA GLU A 561 8.82 5.99 -12.43
C GLU A 561 9.12 7.13 -11.43
N LEU A 562 8.92 6.90 -10.13
CA LEU A 562 9.26 7.89 -9.10
C LEU A 562 10.75 8.24 -9.12
N SER A 563 11.62 7.22 -9.21
CA SER A 563 13.08 7.42 -9.31
C SER A 563 13.47 8.20 -10.56
N ILE A 564 12.84 7.91 -11.70
CA ILE A 564 13.08 8.63 -12.96
C ILE A 564 12.61 10.08 -12.84
N CYS A 565 11.45 10.32 -12.23
CA CYS A 565 10.96 11.67 -11.99
C CYS A 565 11.92 12.51 -11.14
N CYS A 566 12.61 11.91 -10.15
CA CYS A 566 13.62 12.61 -9.35
C CYS A 566 14.75 13.20 -10.21
N LEU A 567 15.12 12.56 -11.33
CA LEU A 567 16.20 13.03 -12.21
C LEU A 567 15.94 14.46 -12.73
N TYR A 568 14.67 14.83 -12.94
CA TYR A 568 14.31 16.17 -13.42
C TYR A 568 14.62 17.28 -12.42
N TYR A 569 14.49 16.99 -11.12
CA TYR A 569 14.53 18.01 -10.07
C TYR A 569 15.94 18.36 -9.59
N PHE A 570 16.96 17.61 -10.01
CA PHE A 570 18.34 18.04 -9.83
C PHE A 570 18.61 19.28 -10.68
N SER A 571 19.18 20.31 -10.07
CA SER A 571 19.53 21.54 -10.78
C SER A 571 20.70 21.36 -11.74
N ASN A 572 21.61 20.45 -11.42
CA ASN A 572 22.74 20.08 -12.25
C ASN A 572 23.08 18.60 -12.08
N LEU A 573 22.72 17.80 -13.09
CA LEU A 573 23.06 16.39 -13.13
C LEU A 573 24.52 16.21 -13.54
N SER A 574 25.35 15.68 -12.64
CA SER A 574 26.76 15.41 -12.94
C SER A 574 26.93 14.36 -14.05
N GLY A 575 28.01 14.51 -14.84
CA GLY A 575 28.38 13.52 -15.86
C GLY A 575 28.62 12.11 -15.29
N LEU A 576 29.06 11.98 -14.02
CA LEU A 576 29.19 10.69 -13.34
C LEU A 576 27.83 10.04 -13.09
N PHE A 577 26.85 10.81 -12.61
CA PHE A 577 25.50 10.31 -12.38
C PHE A 577 24.81 9.93 -13.70
N LEU A 578 24.94 10.79 -14.73
CA LEU A 578 24.44 10.49 -16.07
C LEU A 578 25.09 9.24 -16.67
N LYS A 579 26.40 9.03 -16.46
CA LYS A 579 27.09 7.81 -16.87
C LYS A 579 26.48 6.57 -16.19
N SER A 580 26.20 6.64 -14.89
CA SER A 580 25.52 5.55 -14.19
C SER A 580 24.12 5.26 -14.76
N VAL A 581 23.32 6.29 -15.02
CA VAL A 581 21.98 6.12 -15.63
C VAL A 581 22.10 5.56 -17.07
N ALA A 582 23.10 5.99 -17.83
CA ALA A 582 23.35 5.49 -19.19
C ALA A 582 23.69 4.00 -19.17
N LEU A 583 24.59 3.58 -18.28
CA LEU A 583 24.98 2.19 -18.13
C LEU A 583 23.79 1.32 -17.67
N CYS A 584 22.94 1.84 -16.79
CA CYS A 584 21.69 1.18 -16.39
C CYS A 584 20.78 0.91 -17.61
N CYS A 585 20.65 1.87 -18.53
CA CYS A 585 19.88 1.70 -19.77
C CYS A 585 20.46 0.66 -20.74
N LEU A 586 21.72 0.25 -20.58
CA LEU A 586 22.34 -0.82 -21.39
C LEU A 586 21.99 -2.24 -20.90
N CYS A 587 21.27 -2.36 -19.77
CA CYS A 587 20.88 -3.65 -19.23
C CYS A 587 19.90 -4.37 -20.16
N PRO A 588 20.19 -5.61 -20.62
CA PRO A 588 19.28 -6.38 -21.46
C PRO A 588 17.92 -6.69 -20.82
N GLN A 589 17.84 -6.64 -19.49
CA GLN A 589 16.63 -6.92 -18.72
C GLN A 589 15.75 -5.69 -18.51
N LEU A 590 16.22 -4.48 -18.86
CA LEU A 590 15.43 -3.27 -18.72
C LEU A 590 14.30 -3.26 -19.74
N GLU A 591 13.08 -3.02 -19.29
CA GLU A 591 11.95 -2.88 -20.19
C GLU A 591 12.13 -1.64 -21.08
N PRO A 592 11.86 -1.74 -22.41
CA PRO A 592 12.06 -0.62 -23.33
C PRO A 592 11.36 0.66 -22.89
N PHE A 593 10.13 0.55 -22.36
CA PHE A 593 9.37 1.69 -21.84
C PHE A 593 10.14 2.51 -20.80
N VAL A 594 10.83 1.85 -19.87
CA VAL A 594 11.60 2.51 -18.81
C VAL A 594 12.77 3.28 -19.40
N SER A 595 13.46 2.73 -20.40
CA SER A 595 14.54 3.43 -21.12
C SER A 595 14.05 4.66 -21.89
N PHE A 596 12.88 4.58 -22.53
CA PHE A 596 12.25 5.72 -23.21
C PHE A 596 11.85 6.81 -22.22
N ARG A 597 11.34 6.41 -21.05
CA ARG A 597 10.95 7.35 -20.00
C ARG A 597 12.16 8.07 -19.39
N ILE A 598 13.27 7.37 -19.15
CA ILE A 598 14.54 7.98 -18.74
C ILE A 598 14.98 9.01 -19.78
N LEU A 599 14.95 8.65 -21.07
CA LEU A 599 15.33 9.56 -22.15
C LEU A 599 14.45 10.81 -22.20
N GLU A 600 13.14 10.64 -22.08
CA GLU A 600 12.19 11.74 -22.07
C GLU A 600 12.48 12.72 -20.92
N VAL A 601 12.68 12.21 -19.70
CA VAL A 601 12.93 13.04 -18.52
C VAL A 601 14.30 13.71 -18.58
N LEU A 602 15.35 13.00 -19.01
CA LEU A 602 16.68 13.59 -19.17
C LEU A 602 16.71 14.66 -20.28
N HIS A 603 15.98 14.46 -21.39
CA HIS A 603 15.85 15.48 -22.42
C HIS A 603 15.07 16.70 -21.93
N ALA A 604 14.03 16.50 -21.12
CA ALA A 604 13.31 17.60 -20.46
C ALA A 604 14.22 18.37 -19.49
N ALA A 605 15.03 17.66 -18.69
CA ALA A 605 16.02 18.26 -17.79
C ALA A 605 17.10 19.04 -18.56
N TYR A 606 17.57 18.52 -19.69
CA TYR A 606 18.46 19.25 -20.60
C TYR A 606 17.82 20.55 -21.11
N LYS A 607 16.57 20.50 -21.56
CA LYS A 607 15.83 21.71 -22.00
C LYS A 607 15.65 22.74 -20.89
N ALA A 608 15.51 22.28 -19.64
CA ALA A 608 15.45 23.14 -18.46
C ALA A 608 16.82 23.72 -18.06
N GLY A 609 17.92 23.28 -18.69
CA GLY A 609 19.28 23.75 -18.41
C GLY A 609 20.00 22.95 -17.31
N HIS A 610 19.45 21.81 -16.87
CA HIS A 610 20.00 21.02 -15.76
C HIS A 610 21.10 20.05 -16.18
N ILE A 611 21.36 19.92 -17.49
CA ILE A 611 22.37 19.03 -18.05
C ILE A 611 23.24 19.82 -19.01
N GLN A 612 24.56 19.72 -18.87
CA GLN A 612 25.48 20.30 -19.84
C GLN A 612 25.37 19.60 -21.19
N ILE A 613 25.48 20.36 -22.28
CA ILE A 613 25.36 19.82 -23.65
C ILE A 613 26.32 18.66 -23.92
N ALA A 614 27.55 18.74 -23.41
CA ALA A 614 28.57 17.70 -23.56
C ALA A 614 28.17 16.39 -22.86
N ASP A 615 27.63 16.48 -21.64
CA ASP A 615 27.20 15.31 -20.87
C ASP A 615 25.95 14.67 -21.48
N HIS A 616 25.00 15.47 -21.97
CA HIS A 616 23.81 14.96 -22.67
C HIS A 616 24.17 14.23 -23.97
N ILE A 617 25.09 14.80 -24.75
CA ILE A 617 25.65 14.17 -25.94
C ILE A 617 26.37 12.86 -25.57
N SER A 618 27.22 12.89 -24.54
CA SER A 618 27.96 11.72 -24.06
C SER A 618 27.02 10.58 -23.65
N PHE A 619 25.91 10.92 -22.98
CA PHE A 619 24.84 9.97 -22.63
C PHE A 619 24.26 9.29 -23.89
N PHE A 620 23.88 10.06 -24.91
CA PHE A 620 23.37 9.51 -26.17
C PHE A 620 24.40 8.65 -26.90
N MET A 621 25.64 9.11 -26.99
CA MET A 621 26.72 8.36 -27.65
C MET A 621 27.04 7.05 -26.92
N THR A 622 26.96 7.03 -25.59
CA THR A 622 27.13 5.81 -24.79
C THR A 622 26.04 4.80 -25.09
N LEU A 623 24.77 5.24 -25.18
CA LEU A 623 23.66 4.37 -25.56
C LEU A 623 23.86 3.79 -26.97
N LEU A 624 24.10 4.64 -27.97
CA LEU A 624 24.22 4.19 -29.36
C LEU A 624 25.43 3.25 -29.59
N SER A 625 26.55 3.51 -28.92
CA SER A 625 27.76 2.72 -29.11
C SER A 625 27.75 1.39 -28.37
N ARG A 626 27.20 1.34 -27.15
CA ARG A 626 27.33 0.18 -26.26
C ARG A 626 26.06 -0.67 -26.12
N PHE A 627 24.94 -0.27 -26.71
CA PHE A 627 23.72 -1.07 -26.67
C PHE A 627 23.93 -2.41 -27.39
N LYS A 628 23.58 -3.51 -26.72
CA LYS A 628 23.70 -4.87 -27.27
C LYS A 628 22.39 -5.24 -27.97
N VAL A 629 22.46 -5.41 -29.29
CA VAL A 629 21.31 -5.79 -30.11
C VAL A 629 21.27 -7.31 -30.26
N PHE A 630 20.10 -7.90 -30.04
CA PHE A 630 19.80 -9.33 -30.23
C PHE A 630 18.81 -9.47 -31.40
N PRO A 631 19.22 -10.08 -32.52
CA PRO A 631 18.38 -10.18 -33.72
C PRO A 631 17.16 -11.11 -33.53
N GLU A 632 16.08 -10.84 -34.26
CA GLU A 632 14.92 -11.75 -34.40
C GLU A 632 15.35 -12.95 -35.27
N ASN A 633 15.93 -13.99 -34.65
CA ASN A 633 16.30 -15.27 -35.30
C ASN A 633 17.31 -15.19 -36.45
N ILE A 634 18.58 -15.48 -36.16
CA ILE A 634 19.47 -16.18 -37.10
C ILE A 634 20.08 -17.35 -36.31
N ASP A 635 19.54 -18.54 -36.57
CA ASP A 635 19.80 -19.88 -35.99
C ASP A 635 19.37 -20.21 -34.54
N PRO A 636 18.71 -21.37 -34.33
CA PRO A 636 18.53 -21.94 -33.01
C PRO A 636 19.83 -22.66 -32.60
N VAL A 637 20.12 -22.66 -31.30
CA VAL A 637 20.89 -23.65 -30.51
C VAL A 637 21.90 -22.96 -29.58
N ARG A 638 21.53 -22.77 -28.31
CA ARG A 638 21.78 -23.74 -27.23
C ARG A 638 20.91 -23.33 -26.03
N GLU A 639 20.32 -24.32 -25.38
CA GLU A 639 19.43 -24.17 -24.22
C GLU A 639 20.13 -23.41 -23.08
N SER A 640 19.74 -22.14 -22.85
CA SER A 640 19.57 -21.60 -21.49
C SER A 640 18.89 -20.23 -21.41
N ASP A 641 18.86 -19.38 -22.45
CA ASP A 641 18.17 -18.08 -22.38
C ASP A 641 17.51 -17.70 -23.71
N VAL A 642 16.19 -17.86 -23.81
CA VAL A 642 15.39 -17.31 -24.93
C VAL A 642 15.36 -15.79 -24.77
N LYS A 643 16.37 -15.09 -25.30
CA LYS A 643 16.39 -13.62 -25.32
C LYS A 643 15.40 -13.12 -26.37
N VAL A 644 14.34 -12.45 -25.90
CA VAL A 644 13.42 -11.70 -26.75
C VAL A 644 14.23 -10.69 -27.57
N SER A 645 13.98 -10.61 -28.88
CA SER A 645 14.68 -9.63 -29.70
C SER A 645 14.37 -8.20 -29.24
N ASN A 646 15.41 -7.38 -29.19
CA ASN A 646 15.32 -5.95 -28.87
C ASN A 646 15.61 -5.07 -30.10
N HIS A 647 15.63 -5.65 -31.31
CA HIS A 647 15.96 -4.95 -32.56
C HIS A 647 15.01 -3.79 -32.85
N GLY A 648 13.69 -4.04 -32.77
CA GLY A 648 12.67 -3.00 -32.94
C GLY A 648 12.73 -1.90 -31.88
N ALA A 649 13.07 -2.26 -30.64
CA ALA A 649 13.25 -1.30 -29.55
C ALA A 649 14.47 -0.40 -29.80
N PHE A 650 15.60 -0.96 -30.23
CA PHE A 650 16.82 -0.19 -30.55
C PHE A 650 16.63 0.75 -31.76
N LYS A 651 15.88 0.30 -32.78
CA LYS A 651 15.49 1.17 -33.90
C LYS A 651 14.63 2.35 -33.45
N SER A 652 13.66 2.09 -32.57
CA SER A 652 12.80 3.13 -31.99
C SER A 652 13.61 4.10 -31.11
N LEU A 653 14.52 3.58 -30.29
CA LEU A 653 15.49 4.35 -29.50
C LEU A 653 16.29 5.30 -30.38
N THR A 654 16.84 4.80 -31.49
CA THR A 654 17.60 5.58 -32.46
C THR A 654 16.77 6.73 -33.04
N SER A 655 15.50 6.47 -33.38
CA SER A 655 14.60 7.49 -33.91
C SER A 655 14.33 8.60 -32.90
N VAL A 656 14.12 8.26 -31.62
CA VAL A 656 13.90 9.23 -30.54
C VAL A 656 15.16 10.06 -30.32
N LEU A 657 16.32 9.42 -30.24
CA LEU A 657 17.62 10.09 -30.08
C LEU A 657 17.90 11.07 -31.23
N CYS A 658 17.65 10.68 -32.47
CA CYS A 658 17.79 11.55 -33.64
C CYS A 658 16.86 12.78 -33.56
N SER A 659 15.62 12.57 -33.10
CA SER A 659 14.66 13.67 -32.90
C SER A 659 15.14 14.64 -31.82
N TYR A 660 15.66 14.13 -30.71
CA TYR A 660 16.18 14.96 -29.61
C TYR A 660 17.44 15.72 -30.01
N LEU A 661 18.41 15.07 -30.65
CA LEU A 661 19.60 15.72 -31.21
C LEU A 661 19.25 16.86 -32.17
N SER A 662 18.20 16.68 -32.99
CA SER A 662 17.72 17.72 -33.91
C SER A 662 17.07 18.92 -33.19
N GLN A 663 16.63 18.75 -31.94
CA GLN A 663 16.03 19.80 -31.12
C GLN A 663 17.05 20.57 -30.29
N MET A 664 18.32 20.13 -30.22
CA MET A 664 19.37 20.73 -29.37
C MET A 664 19.90 22.08 -29.89
N GLY A 665 19.46 22.54 -31.06
CA GLY A 665 19.86 23.82 -31.65
C GLY A 665 20.15 23.69 -33.15
N ASP A 666 21.09 24.51 -33.65
CA ASP A 666 21.55 24.40 -35.04
C ASP A 666 22.26 23.07 -35.26
N SER A 667 21.67 22.22 -36.11
CA SER A 667 22.17 20.87 -36.41
C SER A 667 23.62 20.86 -36.87
N SER A 668 24.13 21.96 -37.45
CA SER A 668 25.51 22.04 -37.91
C SER A 668 26.53 22.31 -36.83
N VAL A 669 26.16 23.06 -35.79
CA VAL A 669 27.01 23.24 -34.61
C VAL A 669 27.03 21.93 -33.82
N VAL A 670 25.87 21.29 -33.68
CA VAL A 670 25.77 19.97 -33.04
C VAL A 670 26.59 18.93 -33.81
N LEU A 671 26.55 18.95 -35.15
CA LEU A 671 27.39 18.11 -36.00
C LEU A 671 28.88 18.36 -35.76
N GLN A 672 29.33 19.62 -35.69
CA GLN A 672 30.75 19.94 -35.44
C GLN A 672 31.26 19.42 -34.09
N ILE A 673 30.41 19.45 -33.05
CA ILE A 673 30.73 18.91 -31.73
C ILE A 673 30.81 17.38 -31.79
N LEU A 674 29.88 16.74 -32.51
CA LEU A 674 29.74 15.30 -32.56
C LEU A 674 30.63 14.59 -33.58
N ASP A 675 31.06 15.28 -34.64
CA ASP A 675 31.77 14.70 -35.79
C ASP A 675 32.94 13.82 -35.34
N LYS A 676 33.86 14.39 -34.55
CA LYS A 676 35.01 13.65 -34.02
C LYS A 676 34.63 12.47 -33.13
N ALA A 677 33.59 12.62 -32.30
CA ALA A 677 33.16 11.57 -31.37
C ALA A 677 32.52 10.39 -32.11
N ILE A 678 31.61 10.67 -33.06
CA ILE A 678 30.96 9.62 -33.87
C ILE A 678 31.98 8.92 -34.75
N ILE A 679 32.85 9.66 -35.43
CA ILE A 679 33.89 9.07 -36.29
C ILE A 679 34.86 8.22 -35.45
N GLY A 680 35.29 8.71 -34.28
CA GLY A 680 36.12 7.93 -33.37
C GLY A 680 35.47 6.59 -32.97
N LEU A 681 34.16 6.58 -32.72
CA LEU A 681 33.41 5.36 -32.42
C LEU A 681 33.22 4.44 -33.63
N ILE A 682 33.01 4.99 -34.83
CA ILE A 682 32.93 4.21 -36.08
C ILE A 682 34.27 3.52 -36.36
N LEU A 683 35.40 4.19 -36.10
CA LEU A 683 36.73 3.63 -36.28
C LEU A 683 37.04 2.46 -35.33
N LEU A 684 36.28 2.30 -34.24
CA LEU A 684 36.36 1.11 -33.37
C LEU A 684 35.60 -0.11 -33.95
N GLN A 685 35.11 -0.03 -35.18
CA GLN A 685 34.38 -1.10 -35.87
C GLN A 685 33.21 -1.67 -35.04
N PRO A 686 32.20 -0.85 -34.70
CA PRO A 686 31.07 -1.30 -33.89
C PRO A 686 30.20 -2.33 -34.65
N PRO A 687 29.38 -3.13 -33.93
CA PRO A 687 28.44 -4.06 -34.56
C PRO A 687 27.54 -3.40 -35.61
N LEU A 688 27.05 -4.18 -36.58
CA LEU A 688 26.31 -3.69 -37.75
C LEU A 688 25.16 -2.74 -37.41
N ASP A 689 24.37 -3.07 -36.39
CA ASP A 689 23.27 -2.23 -35.89
C ASP A 689 23.77 -0.89 -35.36
N ASN A 690 24.75 -0.91 -34.47
CA ASN A 690 25.32 0.27 -33.84
C ASN A 690 25.97 1.17 -34.90
N ALA A 691 26.73 0.59 -35.84
CA ALA A 691 27.27 1.30 -37.01
C ALA A 691 26.17 1.99 -37.83
N CYS A 692 25.07 1.28 -38.13
CA CYS A 692 23.92 1.84 -38.84
C CYS A 692 23.33 3.06 -38.11
N THR A 693 23.16 2.96 -36.79
CA THR A 693 22.62 4.06 -35.98
C THR A 693 23.53 5.28 -35.97
N MET A 694 24.84 5.09 -35.87
CA MET A 694 25.83 6.17 -35.94
C MET A 694 25.77 6.88 -37.31
N LEU A 695 25.70 6.13 -38.41
CA LEU A 695 25.53 6.70 -39.75
C LEU A 695 24.20 7.47 -39.88
N ARG A 696 23.12 6.95 -39.29
CA ARG A 696 21.82 7.64 -39.26
C ARG A 696 21.87 8.95 -38.50
N VAL A 697 22.53 8.99 -37.34
CA VAL A 697 22.73 10.22 -36.57
C VAL A 697 23.52 11.25 -37.38
N LEU A 698 24.61 10.84 -38.03
CA LEU A 698 25.39 11.74 -38.90
C LEU A 698 24.53 12.39 -39.98
N ILE A 699 23.67 11.60 -40.64
CA ILE A 699 22.82 12.08 -41.74
C ILE A 699 21.71 13.01 -41.27
N VAL A 700 21.14 12.73 -40.09
CA VAL A 700 20.13 13.59 -39.48
C VAL A 700 20.74 14.96 -39.16
N LEU A 701 21.98 15.00 -38.68
CA LEU A 701 22.68 16.24 -38.32
C LEU A 701 23.28 16.99 -39.51
N ASP A 702 23.66 16.28 -40.59
CA ASP A 702 24.17 16.84 -41.85
C ASP A 702 23.05 17.47 -42.71
N SER A 703 22.35 18.45 -42.14
CA SER A 703 21.17 19.12 -42.73
C SER A 703 21.42 19.81 -44.07
N LYS A 704 22.67 20.16 -44.38
CA LYS A 704 23.12 20.60 -45.71
C LYS A 704 24.28 19.70 -46.14
N PRO A 705 24.33 19.25 -47.40
CA PRO A 705 25.34 18.30 -47.87
C PRO A 705 26.77 18.72 -47.50
N THR A 706 27.55 17.82 -46.89
CA THR A 706 29.02 17.91 -46.70
C THR A 706 29.53 18.99 -45.75
N ARG A 707 28.95 19.09 -44.55
CA ARG A 707 29.57 19.86 -43.45
C ARG A 707 30.59 19.06 -42.63
N LEU A 708 30.82 17.79 -42.99
CA LEU A 708 31.81 16.90 -42.38
C LEU A 708 33.24 17.37 -42.63
N SER A 709 34.13 17.17 -41.65
CA SER A 709 35.55 17.48 -41.82
C SER A 709 36.22 16.61 -42.88
N GLU A 710 37.33 17.07 -43.47
CA GLU A 710 38.07 16.26 -44.46
C GLU A 710 38.59 14.94 -43.86
N GLN A 711 39.01 14.96 -42.59
CA GLN A 711 39.40 13.75 -41.86
C GLN A 711 38.24 12.77 -41.72
N SER A 712 37.03 13.27 -41.43
CA SER A 712 35.82 12.45 -41.33
C SER A 712 35.41 11.85 -42.67
N ILE A 713 35.53 12.62 -43.77
CA ILE A 713 35.27 12.12 -45.13
C ILE A 713 36.20 10.95 -45.46
N ILE A 714 37.49 11.07 -45.16
CA ILE A 714 38.47 10.00 -45.40
C ILE A 714 38.17 8.77 -44.51
N ALA A 715 37.94 8.98 -43.21
CA ALA A 715 37.62 7.91 -42.27
C ALA A 715 36.36 7.13 -42.67
N LEU A 716 35.27 7.83 -43.03
CA LEU A 716 34.05 7.20 -43.53
C LEU A 716 34.27 6.46 -44.84
N SER A 717 35.03 7.05 -45.77
CA SER A 717 35.31 6.40 -47.06
C SER A 717 36.08 5.09 -46.92
N ASN A 718 36.90 4.95 -45.87
CA ASN A 718 37.60 3.70 -45.56
C ASN A 718 36.70 2.68 -44.82
N PHE A 719 35.75 3.15 -44.01
CA PHE A 719 34.84 2.29 -43.24
C PHE A 719 33.64 1.76 -44.05
N LEU A 720 33.00 2.63 -44.84
CA LEU A 720 31.75 2.33 -45.56
C LEU A 720 31.82 1.14 -46.52
N PRO A 721 32.90 0.92 -47.30
CA PRO A 721 33.03 -0.26 -48.15
C PRO A 721 32.85 -1.54 -47.35
N GLY A 722 33.50 -1.60 -46.19
CA GLY A 722 33.44 -2.75 -45.33
C GLY A 722 32.05 -2.98 -44.73
N TYR A 723 31.47 -1.94 -44.15
CA TYR A 723 30.09 -1.95 -43.65
C TYR A 723 29.07 -2.40 -44.70
N LEU A 724 29.16 -1.89 -45.94
CA LEU A 724 28.24 -2.26 -47.02
C LEU A 724 28.36 -3.75 -47.40
N MET A 725 29.56 -4.30 -47.35
CA MET A 725 29.79 -5.72 -47.62
C MET A 725 29.21 -6.59 -46.50
N ASP A 726 29.33 -6.16 -45.24
CA ASP A 726 28.72 -6.84 -44.09
C ASP A 726 27.19 -6.83 -44.18
N VAL A 727 26.57 -5.71 -44.58
CA VAL A 727 25.12 -5.62 -44.86
C VAL A 727 24.71 -6.65 -45.91
N VAL A 728 25.47 -6.74 -47.01
CA VAL A 728 25.17 -7.66 -48.12
C VAL A 728 25.33 -9.12 -47.73
N HIS A 729 26.30 -9.39 -46.87
CA HIS A 729 26.58 -10.75 -46.43
C HIS A 729 25.59 -11.24 -45.36
N CYS A 730 25.15 -10.35 -44.45
CA CYS A 730 24.36 -10.73 -43.28
C CYS A 730 22.84 -10.73 -43.53
N ILE A 731 22.35 -10.04 -44.55
CA ILE A 731 20.90 -9.87 -44.79
C ILE A 731 20.48 -10.65 -46.04
N PRO A 732 19.50 -11.57 -45.96
CA PRO A 732 19.00 -12.31 -47.12
C PRO A 732 18.45 -11.38 -48.20
N GLU A 733 18.71 -11.65 -49.48
CA GLU A 733 18.29 -10.79 -50.61
C GLU A 733 16.78 -10.53 -50.69
N ASP A 734 15.96 -11.40 -50.07
CA ASP A 734 14.49 -11.31 -50.06
C ASP A 734 13.93 -10.30 -49.03
N ASP A 735 14.70 -9.89 -48.01
CA ASP A 735 14.24 -8.97 -46.96
C ASP A 735 14.49 -7.49 -47.29
N VAL A 736 13.80 -7.02 -48.34
CA VAL A 736 13.94 -5.66 -48.89
C VAL A 736 13.77 -4.56 -47.83
N ARG A 737 12.95 -4.77 -46.79
CA ARG A 737 12.69 -3.78 -45.74
C ARG A 737 13.92 -3.59 -44.85
N THR A 738 14.55 -4.69 -44.46
CA THR A 738 15.75 -4.67 -43.62
C THR A 738 16.95 -4.13 -44.40
N TRP A 739 17.12 -4.54 -45.66
CA TRP A 739 18.11 -3.95 -46.56
C TRP A 739 18.03 -2.43 -46.68
N ARG A 740 16.81 -1.91 -46.92
CA ARG A 740 16.58 -0.46 -46.99
C ARG A 740 16.94 0.23 -45.68
N TYR A 741 16.80 -0.42 -44.53
CA TYR A 741 17.19 0.17 -43.26
C TYR A 741 18.72 0.37 -43.14
N TYR A 742 19.55 -0.59 -43.57
CA TYR A 742 21.00 -0.46 -43.44
C TYR A 742 21.69 0.29 -44.58
N LEU A 743 21.16 0.19 -45.82
CA LEU A 743 21.77 0.84 -46.98
C LEU A 743 21.43 2.33 -47.12
N LEU A 744 20.21 2.72 -46.75
CA LEU A 744 19.71 4.09 -46.96
C LEU A 744 20.63 5.17 -46.35
N PRO A 745 21.23 4.98 -45.16
CA PRO A 745 22.21 5.93 -44.64
C PRO A 745 23.38 6.19 -45.60
N CYS A 746 23.99 5.13 -46.12
CA CYS A 746 25.12 5.25 -47.05
C CYS A 746 24.71 5.95 -48.35
N PHE A 747 23.51 5.65 -48.86
CA PHE A 747 22.98 6.25 -50.07
C PHE A 747 22.77 7.76 -49.92
N PHE A 748 22.28 8.21 -48.76
CA PHE A 748 22.20 9.64 -48.45
C PHE A 748 23.59 10.30 -48.38
N LEU A 749 24.60 9.63 -47.82
CA LEU A 749 25.97 10.16 -47.82
C LEU A 749 26.55 10.30 -49.23
N PHE A 750 26.28 9.35 -50.12
CA PHE A 750 26.70 9.40 -51.53
C PHE A 750 25.99 10.50 -52.32
N ASP A 751 24.69 10.69 -52.08
CA ASP A 751 23.90 11.80 -52.64
C ASP A 751 24.42 13.16 -52.21
N ARG A 752 24.85 13.26 -50.95
CA ARG A 752 25.37 14.51 -50.40
C ARG A 752 26.83 14.77 -50.75
N SER A 753 27.64 13.74 -50.99
CA SER A 753 29.07 13.86 -51.25
C SER A 753 29.55 12.93 -52.37
N SER A 754 29.71 13.50 -53.56
CA SER A 754 30.30 12.80 -54.70
C SER A 754 31.74 12.34 -54.41
N ARG A 755 32.48 13.06 -53.56
CA ARG A 755 33.83 12.69 -53.11
C ARG A 755 33.82 11.41 -52.25
N ILE A 756 32.87 11.26 -51.33
CA ILE A 756 32.74 10.02 -50.54
C ILE A 756 32.47 8.85 -51.47
N LEU A 757 31.51 8.98 -52.40
CA LEU A 757 31.20 7.90 -53.33
C LEU A 757 32.42 7.49 -54.16
N LYS A 758 33.17 8.47 -54.71
CA LYS A 758 34.39 8.19 -55.46
C LYS A 758 35.40 7.37 -54.63
N LEU A 759 35.74 7.84 -53.44
CA LEU A 759 36.71 7.16 -52.57
C LEU A 759 36.23 5.76 -52.16
N VAL A 760 34.92 5.59 -51.91
CA VAL A 760 34.33 4.27 -51.62
C VAL A 760 34.46 3.33 -52.82
N LEU A 761 34.20 3.79 -54.04
CA LEU A 761 34.38 2.99 -55.25
C LEU A 761 35.86 2.60 -55.46
N ASP A 762 36.79 3.53 -55.22
CA ASP A 762 38.24 3.26 -55.30
C ASP A 762 38.66 2.17 -54.29
N VAL A 763 38.18 2.25 -53.04
CA VAL A 763 38.48 1.25 -51.99
C VAL A 763 37.84 -0.11 -52.33
N ILE A 764 36.59 -0.15 -52.80
CA ILE A 764 35.94 -1.39 -53.28
C ILE A 764 36.75 -2.00 -54.43
N GLY A 765 37.27 -1.17 -55.35
CA GLY A 765 38.16 -1.60 -56.42
C GLY A 765 39.44 -2.25 -55.88
N SER A 766 40.08 -1.66 -54.86
CA SER A 766 41.29 -2.22 -54.25
C SER A 766 41.08 -3.57 -53.56
N PHE A 767 39.89 -3.83 -52.99
CA PHE A 767 39.56 -5.13 -52.38
C PHE A 767 39.59 -6.29 -53.37
N LEU A 768 39.45 -6.00 -54.66
CA LEU A 768 39.49 -6.99 -55.74
C LEU A 768 40.91 -7.20 -56.29
N THR A 769 41.80 -6.20 -56.16
CA THR A 769 43.17 -6.28 -56.69
C THR A 769 44.18 -6.81 -55.66
N ASP A 770 44.00 -6.52 -54.37
CA ASP A 770 44.94 -6.92 -53.32
C ASP A 770 44.59 -8.27 -52.69
N SER A 771 45.40 -9.29 -53.02
CA SER A 771 45.28 -10.65 -52.48
C SER A 771 45.78 -10.77 -51.01
N ASN A 772 46.37 -9.72 -50.42
CA ASN A 772 47.24 -9.83 -49.24
C ASN A 772 46.91 -8.93 -48.03
N LEU A 773 45.76 -8.25 -47.97
CA LEU A 773 45.40 -7.50 -46.77
C LEU A 773 44.79 -8.42 -45.70
N SER A 774 45.64 -8.94 -44.81
CA SER A 774 45.22 -9.45 -43.51
C SER A 774 44.74 -8.27 -42.66
N LEU A 775 43.43 -8.00 -42.64
CA LEU A 775 42.86 -7.05 -41.68
C LEU A 775 42.75 -7.70 -40.29
N PRO A 776 43.02 -6.96 -39.20
CA PRO A 776 43.02 -7.50 -37.86
C PRO A 776 41.59 -7.85 -37.44
N SER A 777 41.31 -9.15 -37.38
CA SER A 777 40.10 -9.72 -36.83
C SER A 777 40.21 -9.79 -35.32
N ASP A 778 39.48 -8.95 -34.60
CA ASP A 778 39.08 -9.24 -33.21
C ASP A 778 37.86 -8.38 -32.85
N THR A 779 36.74 -8.67 -33.50
CA THR A 779 35.37 -8.51 -32.96
C THR A 779 34.36 -9.05 -33.99
N SER A 780 33.24 -9.56 -33.50
CA SER A 780 32.32 -10.51 -34.13
C SER A 780 31.47 -10.01 -35.32
N THR A 781 32.07 -9.53 -36.40
CA THR A 781 31.39 -9.32 -37.69
C THR A 781 32.33 -9.75 -38.83
N ARG A 782 32.03 -10.92 -39.39
CA ARG A 782 32.90 -11.65 -40.31
C ARG A 782 32.78 -11.06 -41.72
N TYR A 783 33.85 -10.44 -42.21
CA TYR A 783 34.07 -10.34 -43.66
C TYR A 783 34.17 -11.75 -44.26
N ALA A 784 33.55 -11.89 -45.43
CA ALA A 784 33.76 -12.97 -46.38
C ALA A 784 35.27 -13.36 -46.48
N THR A 785 35.65 -14.48 -45.85
CA THR A 785 37.03 -14.96 -45.83
C THR A 785 37.51 -15.44 -47.21
N ASP A 786 36.59 -15.79 -48.11
CA ASP A 786 36.90 -16.22 -49.47
C ASP A 786 36.83 -15.07 -50.49
N SER A 787 37.75 -15.08 -51.46
CA SER A 787 37.76 -14.19 -52.62
C SER A 787 36.42 -14.18 -53.37
N LEU A 788 35.77 -15.34 -53.45
CA LEU A 788 34.52 -15.51 -54.18
C LEU A 788 33.31 -14.83 -53.53
N SER A 789 33.21 -14.89 -52.20
CA SER A 789 32.12 -14.25 -51.47
C SER A 789 32.28 -12.73 -51.48
N ARG A 790 33.52 -12.22 -51.53
CA ARG A 790 33.79 -10.79 -51.78
C ARG A 790 33.32 -10.36 -53.17
N ILE A 791 33.65 -11.10 -54.23
CA ILE A 791 33.21 -10.73 -55.59
C ILE A 791 31.68 -10.75 -55.71
N ASN A 792 31.02 -11.80 -55.18
CA ASN A 792 29.55 -11.87 -55.17
C ASN A 792 28.92 -10.71 -54.40
N ALA A 793 29.45 -10.38 -53.22
CA ALA A 793 28.96 -9.26 -52.43
C ALA A 793 29.12 -7.91 -53.17
N THR A 794 30.25 -7.70 -53.86
CA THR A 794 30.46 -6.49 -54.69
C THR A 794 29.43 -6.41 -55.82
N ILE A 795 29.14 -7.52 -56.50
CA ILE A 795 28.13 -7.57 -57.58
C ILE A 795 26.74 -7.24 -57.02
N SER A 796 26.32 -7.90 -55.94
CA SER A 796 25.02 -7.64 -55.30
C SER A 796 24.91 -6.20 -54.79
N LEU A 797 25.98 -5.64 -54.20
CA LEU A 797 26.03 -4.25 -53.76
C LEU A 797 25.83 -3.27 -54.92
N LEU A 798 26.58 -3.43 -56.02
CA LEU A 798 26.44 -2.56 -57.18
C LEU A 798 25.04 -2.66 -57.78
N LEU A 799 24.49 -3.88 -57.92
CA LEU A 799 23.11 -4.07 -58.37
C LEU A 799 22.10 -3.34 -57.47
N LEU A 800 22.29 -3.35 -56.14
CA LEU A 800 21.43 -2.63 -55.20
C LEU A 800 21.57 -1.12 -55.30
N MET A 801 22.78 -0.60 -55.53
CA MET A 801 23.01 0.82 -55.80
C MET A 801 22.32 1.28 -57.08
N TYR A 802 22.36 0.47 -58.15
CA TYR A 802 21.67 0.77 -59.41
C TYR A 802 20.14 0.63 -59.32
N LYS A 803 19.61 -0.13 -58.36
CA LYS A 803 18.17 -0.22 -58.10
C LYS A 803 17.59 1.04 -57.46
N ASP A 804 18.40 1.85 -56.77
CA ASP A 804 17.96 3.12 -56.20
C ASP A 804 18.11 4.26 -57.21
N ILE A 805 17.01 4.94 -57.52
CA ILE A 805 16.95 5.96 -58.59
C ILE A 805 17.91 7.13 -58.32
N LYS A 806 18.13 7.53 -57.06
CA LYS A 806 19.01 8.66 -56.74
C LYS A 806 20.46 8.24 -56.85
N VAL A 807 20.81 7.10 -56.24
CA VAL A 807 22.18 6.58 -56.29
C VAL A 807 22.57 6.21 -57.72
N GLN A 808 21.66 5.65 -58.50
CA GLN A 808 21.87 5.36 -59.92
C GLN A 808 22.31 6.61 -60.71
N LYS A 809 21.70 7.77 -60.47
CA LYS A 809 22.10 9.01 -61.14
C LYS A 809 23.52 9.42 -60.77
N ILE A 810 23.89 9.32 -59.50
CA ILE A 810 25.21 9.74 -59.02
C ILE A 810 26.29 8.75 -59.43
N ILE A 811 26.05 7.44 -59.29
CA ILE A 811 27.01 6.40 -59.69
C ILE A 811 27.27 6.43 -61.20
N SER A 812 26.29 6.87 -62.00
CA SER A 812 26.46 7.06 -63.45
C SER A 812 27.46 8.16 -63.83
N LEU A 813 27.83 9.04 -62.89
CA LEU A 813 28.89 10.05 -63.06
C LEU A 813 30.30 9.44 -62.90
N PHE A 814 30.42 8.25 -62.29
CA PHE A 814 31.68 7.56 -61.99
C PHE A 814 31.89 6.32 -62.87
N ARG A 815 31.65 6.45 -64.18
CA ARG A 815 31.75 5.31 -65.13
C ARG A 815 33.15 4.71 -65.19
N THR A 816 34.19 5.52 -65.03
CA THR A 816 35.59 5.08 -65.07
C THR A 816 35.92 4.12 -63.94
N GLU A 817 35.55 4.47 -62.72
CA GLU A 817 35.77 3.70 -61.50
C GLU A 817 34.93 2.40 -61.55
N VAL A 818 33.65 2.49 -61.94
CA VAL A 818 32.78 1.31 -62.12
C VAL A 818 33.32 0.37 -63.21
N SER A 819 33.82 0.91 -64.33
CA SER A 819 34.39 0.10 -65.41
C SER A 819 35.66 -0.61 -64.96
N SER A 820 36.50 0.04 -64.14
CA SER A 820 37.68 -0.58 -63.53
C SER A 820 37.29 -1.74 -62.61
N ILE A 821 36.26 -1.57 -61.78
CA ILE A 821 35.74 -2.64 -60.91
C ILE A 821 35.24 -3.82 -61.75
N LEU A 822 34.45 -3.56 -62.80
CA LEU A 822 33.94 -4.60 -63.70
C LEU A 822 35.06 -5.36 -64.43
N GLN A 823 36.13 -4.67 -64.84
CA GLN A 823 37.31 -5.30 -65.44
C GLN A 823 38.05 -6.18 -64.44
N SER A 824 38.21 -5.75 -63.18
CA SER A 824 38.80 -6.56 -62.11
C SER A 824 37.96 -7.80 -61.78
N ILE A 825 36.64 -7.69 -61.79
CA ILE A 825 35.74 -8.85 -61.59
C ILE A 825 35.87 -9.84 -62.76
N ALA A 826 35.95 -9.35 -64.00
CA ALA A 826 36.09 -10.18 -65.19
C ALA A 826 37.46 -10.89 -65.26
N SER A 827 38.54 -10.26 -64.80
CA SER A 827 39.86 -10.88 -64.76
C SER A 827 39.94 -12.00 -63.72
N LEU A 828 39.33 -11.82 -62.54
CA LEU A 828 39.26 -12.83 -61.48
C LEU A 828 38.39 -14.05 -61.86
N GLN A 829 37.41 -13.88 -62.76
CA GLN A 829 36.64 -14.99 -63.34
C GLN A 829 37.51 -15.92 -64.20
N SER A 830 38.55 -15.37 -64.85
CA SER A 830 39.43 -16.13 -65.75
C SER A 830 40.49 -16.97 -64.99
N SER A 831 40.74 -16.66 -63.72
CA SER A 831 41.54 -17.49 -62.81
C SER A 831 40.66 -18.54 -62.12
N GLU A 832 41.06 -19.81 -62.12
CA GLU A 832 40.27 -20.94 -61.62
C GLU A 832 39.91 -20.84 -60.11
N VAL A 833 38.82 -20.15 -59.79
CA VAL A 833 38.16 -20.25 -58.48
C VAL A 833 37.31 -21.52 -58.47
N LYS A 834 37.56 -22.43 -57.51
CA LYS A 834 36.80 -23.69 -57.30
C LYS A 834 35.35 -23.37 -56.91
N MET A 835 34.49 -23.11 -57.90
CA MET A 835 33.05 -22.88 -57.70
C MET A 835 32.25 -24.18 -57.82
N THR A 836 31.21 -24.32 -56.99
CA THR A 836 30.11 -25.27 -57.24
C THR A 836 29.35 -24.86 -58.51
N LEU A 837 28.79 -25.83 -59.23
CA LEU A 837 28.12 -25.61 -60.53
C LEU A 837 26.92 -24.64 -60.41
N GLU A 838 26.20 -24.72 -59.29
CA GLU A 838 25.10 -23.81 -58.93
C GLU A 838 25.60 -22.40 -58.58
N GLY A 839 26.70 -22.29 -57.82
CA GLY A 839 27.32 -21.00 -57.47
C GLY A 839 27.87 -20.26 -58.70
N ARG A 840 28.45 -20.98 -59.66
CA ARG A 840 28.93 -20.43 -60.94
C ARG A 840 27.77 -19.89 -61.79
N HIS A 841 26.65 -20.60 -61.86
CA HIS A 841 25.46 -20.15 -62.58
C HIS A 841 24.86 -18.88 -61.95
N ARG A 842 24.68 -18.86 -60.61
CA ARG A 842 24.15 -17.67 -59.90
C ARG A 842 25.05 -16.45 -60.10
N PHE A 843 26.36 -16.62 -59.93
CA PHE A 843 27.35 -15.57 -60.18
C PHE A 843 27.23 -15.00 -61.61
N GLN A 844 27.18 -15.89 -62.61
CA GLN A 844 27.14 -15.48 -64.00
C GLN A 844 25.83 -14.76 -64.36
N CYS A 845 24.69 -15.20 -63.81
CA CYS A 845 23.42 -14.48 -63.94
C CYS A 845 23.50 -13.07 -63.33
N SER A 846 23.98 -12.92 -62.09
CA SER A 846 24.07 -11.62 -61.42
C SER A 846 25.08 -10.69 -62.10
N PHE A 847 26.20 -11.23 -62.60
CA PHE A 847 27.20 -10.45 -63.33
C PHE A 847 26.69 -9.96 -64.69
N GLU A 848 25.98 -10.80 -65.45
CA GLU A 848 25.34 -10.37 -66.71
C GLU A 848 24.22 -9.35 -66.45
N GLN A 849 23.42 -9.52 -65.38
CA GLN A 849 22.46 -8.50 -64.96
C GLN A 849 23.15 -7.16 -64.67
N LEU A 850 24.30 -7.16 -64.00
CA LEU A 850 25.06 -5.95 -63.70
C LEU A 850 25.60 -5.29 -64.99
N LYS A 851 26.10 -6.05 -65.96
CA LYS A 851 26.51 -5.52 -67.28
C LYS A 851 25.34 -4.86 -68.02
N VAL A 852 24.16 -5.48 -68.01
CA VAL A 852 22.96 -4.92 -68.63
C VAL A 852 22.58 -3.59 -67.94
N VAL A 853 22.50 -3.57 -66.62
CA VAL A 853 22.09 -2.37 -65.86
C VAL A 853 23.11 -1.22 -66.02
N THR A 854 24.40 -1.52 -66.04
CA THR A 854 25.46 -0.52 -66.27
C THR A 854 25.47 0.03 -67.70
N SER A 855 25.08 -0.78 -68.69
CA SER A 855 24.99 -0.36 -70.10
C SER A 855 23.71 0.43 -70.45
N THR A 856 22.61 0.18 -69.72
CA THR A 856 21.27 0.75 -69.98
C THR A 856 20.98 2.06 -69.25
N SER A 857 21.85 2.51 -68.33
CA SER A 857 21.63 3.74 -67.56
C SER A 857 21.71 4.99 -68.46
N PRO A 858 20.64 5.80 -68.58
CA PRO A 858 20.60 6.95 -69.49
C PRO A 858 21.62 8.02 -69.09
N ALA A 859 22.21 8.67 -70.09
CA ALA A 859 23.02 9.87 -69.90
C ALA A 859 22.08 11.07 -69.71
N GLY A 860 22.12 11.69 -68.52
CA GLY A 860 21.36 12.90 -68.21
C GLY A 860 20.91 12.96 -66.76
#